data_AF-A0A6J7QJ70-F1
#
_entry.id   AF-A0A6J7QJ70-F1
#
_cell.length_a   1.000
_cell.length_b   1.000
_cell.length_c   1.000
_cell.angle_alpha   90.00
_cell.angle_beta   90.00
_cell.angle_gamma   90.00
#
_symmetry.space_group_name_H-M   'P 1'
#
loop_
_entity.id
_entity.type
_entity.pdbx_description
1 polymer ?
#
loop_
_entity_poly.entity_id
_entity_poly.type
_entity_poly.pdbx_seq_one_letter_code
_entity_poly.pdbx_strand_id
1 'polypeptide(L)'
;MSVESILVDTLTFPIATGQEETRRDGMETIDAIRTLKTMYPTVQTTLGLSNVSFGLNPAARQVLNSVFLHECVEAGLDSAIVHASKILPMSRIPDEQRAVALDLVYDRRRYDENNVVSYDPLQRYLELFDGVEAKSSAETRAQELAALPLFERLERRIIDGERNGLEVDLDEALLDRPALEIVNDTLLSGMKTVGDLFASGEMQLPFVLQSAEVMKTAVAYLEPHMDKADESGKGTMVLATVKGDVHDIGKNLVDIILTNNGYNVVNIGIKQPISAILEAADQNSADAIGMSGLLVKSTVIMRENLEEMNARGIANRYPVLLGGAALTRAYVEQDLGDIYQGDVRYARDAFEGLRLMDSLMAIKRGEAGAVLPARRERRVQQVVKPKTTELVDMPARSDVARDVSIPKPPFWGSRVVRGVALSDYTPYLDERALFLGQWGLKASRGDGPSYAELAETEGLPRLRYWLDRIPTEAMIEPAVVYGYFPCYSEGDDLVVVWHEGPDEGKERVRFTFPRQRRDRHLCLSDFFCDQASGQLDVVAFHVVTMGQAASNATGKLFAADAYRDYLELHGLSVQLTEALAEFWHARIREELCLSAEDNPDMDALISKQGYRGSRYSFGYPACPDLEQQTEIVKLLDPARIGVELSEEFQLHPEQSTSAIIVHHPEAKYFNAT
;
A
#
# COMPACT_ATOMS: atom_id res chain seq x y z
N MET A 1 -19.56 -33.64 -12.16
CA MET A 1 -18.34 -32.87 -12.48
C MET A 1 -18.80 -31.77 -13.42
N SER A 2 -18.68 -30.50 -13.05
CA SER A 2 -19.02 -29.41 -13.97
C SER A 2 -17.99 -29.38 -15.10
N VAL A 3 -18.43 -28.99 -16.30
CA VAL A 3 -17.57 -28.94 -17.48
C VAL A 3 -16.38 -28.00 -17.26
N GLU A 4 -16.57 -26.97 -16.43
CA GLU A 4 -15.53 -26.01 -16.02
C GLU A 4 -14.43 -26.59 -15.11
N SER A 5 -14.66 -27.77 -14.52
CA SER A 5 -13.66 -28.49 -13.72
C SER A 5 -12.74 -29.39 -14.55
N ILE A 6 -12.94 -29.43 -15.88
CA ILE A 6 -12.10 -30.22 -16.78
C ILE A 6 -10.93 -29.35 -17.24
N LEU A 7 -9.71 -29.81 -16.97
CA LEU A 7 -8.46 -29.25 -17.47
C LEU A 7 -7.89 -30.20 -18.53
N VAL A 8 -7.69 -29.70 -19.75
CA VAL A 8 -7.13 -30.47 -20.87
C VAL A 8 -5.71 -30.00 -21.14
N ASP A 9 -4.75 -30.92 -21.04
CA ASP A 9 -3.37 -30.68 -21.49
C ASP A 9 -3.33 -30.74 -23.02
N THR A 10 -3.04 -29.61 -23.66
CA THR A 10 -2.99 -29.53 -25.13
C THR A 10 -1.65 -30.02 -25.71
N LEU A 11 -0.73 -30.44 -24.84
CA LEU A 11 0.61 -30.93 -25.15
C LEU A 11 1.46 -29.92 -25.94
N THR A 12 2.78 -30.01 -25.78
CA THR A 12 3.73 -29.16 -26.51
C THR A 12 4.88 -30.01 -26.96
N PHE A 13 5.07 -30.06 -28.28
CA PHE A 13 6.12 -30.81 -28.95
C PHE A 13 7.19 -29.87 -29.50
N PRO A 14 8.41 -30.38 -29.74
CA PRO A 14 9.54 -29.54 -30.09
C PRO A 14 9.57 -29.21 -31.60
N ILE A 15 9.59 -27.91 -31.92
CA ILE A 15 9.62 -27.41 -33.30
C ILE A 15 11.03 -27.08 -33.80
N ALA A 16 12.03 -27.21 -32.93
CA ALA A 16 13.42 -26.83 -33.20
C ALA A 16 14.38 -28.01 -33.43
N THR A 17 13.87 -29.24 -33.55
CA THR A 17 14.68 -30.46 -33.72
C THR A 17 15.16 -30.68 -35.16
N GLY A 18 14.64 -29.92 -36.12
CA GLY A 18 14.94 -30.06 -37.55
C GLY A 18 14.25 -31.26 -38.22
N GLN A 19 13.40 -32.00 -37.50
CA GLN A 19 12.62 -33.10 -38.07
C GLN A 19 11.42 -32.57 -38.86
N GLU A 20 11.20 -33.11 -40.06
CA GLU A 20 10.14 -32.64 -40.95
C GLU A 20 8.74 -32.84 -40.34
N GLU A 21 8.57 -33.92 -39.59
CA GLU A 21 7.31 -34.31 -38.95
C GLU A 21 6.88 -33.36 -37.83
N THR A 22 7.82 -32.67 -37.18
CA THR A 22 7.54 -31.82 -36.00
C THR A 22 7.50 -30.33 -36.32
N ARG A 23 7.74 -29.93 -37.59
CA ARG A 23 7.76 -28.51 -37.99
C ARG A 23 6.43 -27.81 -37.76
N ARG A 24 5.33 -28.55 -37.84
CA ARG A 24 3.97 -28.01 -37.71
C ARG A 24 3.41 -28.07 -36.28
N ASP A 25 4.09 -28.75 -35.35
CA ASP A 25 3.52 -29.04 -34.04
C ASP A 25 3.13 -27.78 -33.24
N GLY A 26 3.88 -26.69 -33.39
CA GLY A 26 3.57 -25.41 -32.73
C GLY A 26 2.22 -24.86 -33.17
N MET A 27 1.98 -24.77 -34.48
CA MET A 27 0.70 -24.28 -35.01
C MET A 27 -0.46 -25.22 -34.64
N GLU A 28 -0.22 -26.53 -34.66
CA GLU A 28 -1.25 -27.54 -34.34
C GLU A 28 -1.66 -27.48 -32.86
N THR A 29 -0.72 -27.23 -31.93
CA THR A 29 -1.05 -26.95 -30.51
C THR A 29 -1.91 -25.69 -30.36
N ILE A 30 -1.58 -24.61 -31.07
CA ILE A 30 -2.36 -23.36 -31.04
C ILE A 30 -3.78 -23.58 -31.60
N ASP A 31 -3.90 -24.33 -32.70
CA ASP A 31 -5.18 -24.67 -33.32
C ASP A 31 -6.01 -25.61 -32.43
N ALA A 32 -5.36 -26.54 -31.70
CA ALA A 32 -6.02 -27.39 -30.72
C ALA A 32 -6.64 -26.58 -29.58
N ILE A 33 -5.90 -25.60 -29.02
CA ILE A 33 -6.42 -24.67 -27.99
C ILE A 33 -7.64 -23.92 -28.53
N ARG A 34 -7.50 -23.29 -29.71
CA ARG A 34 -8.58 -22.51 -30.33
C ARG A 34 -9.83 -23.35 -30.62
N THR A 35 -9.63 -24.56 -31.12
CA THR A 35 -10.72 -25.50 -31.42
C THR A 35 -11.43 -25.95 -30.15
N LEU A 36 -10.66 -26.26 -29.09
CA LEU A 36 -11.21 -26.66 -27.80
C LEU A 36 -12.01 -25.54 -27.16
N LYS A 37 -11.50 -24.30 -27.17
CA LYS A 37 -12.21 -23.12 -26.67
C LYS A 37 -13.45 -22.77 -27.48
N THR A 38 -13.44 -23.04 -28.78
CA THR A 38 -14.62 -22.84 -29.63
C THR A 38 -15.71 -23.88 -29.34
N MET A 39 -15.34 -25.16 -29.20
CA MET A 39 -16.30 -26.23 -28.94
C MET A 39 -16.81 -26.25 -27.48
N TYR A 40 -15.94 -25.91 -26.54
CA TYR A 40 -16.21 -25.97 -25.10
C TYR A 40 -15.62 -24.74 -24.37
N PRO A 41 -16.29 -23.58 -24.43
CA PRO A 41 -15.76 -22.31 -23.92
C PRO A 41 -15.37 -22.32 -22.44
N THR A 42 -16.05 -23.17 -21.64
CA THR A 42 -15.85 -23.27 -20.19
C THR A 42 -14.79 -24.29 -19.78
N VAL A 43 -14.30 -25.15 -20.68
CA VAL A 43 -13.24 -26.12 -20.36
C VAL A 43 -11.91 -25.39 -20.26
N GLN A 44 -11.11 -25.73 -19.25
CA GLN A 44 -9.78 -25.15 -19.06
C GLN A 44 -8.72 -25.91 -19.86
N THR A 45 -7.68 -25.20 -20.27
CA THR A 45 -6.55 -25.69 -21.05
C THR A 45 -5.24 -25.43 -20.32
N THR A 46 -4.31 -26.37 -20.40
CA THR A 46 -2.96 -26.21 -19.86
C THR A 46 -1.92 -26.74 -20.83
N LEU A 47 -0.68 -26.26 -20.75
CA LEU A 47 0.45 -26.87 -21.45
C LEU A 47 1.78 -26.66 -20.73
N GLY A 48 2.76 -27.51 -21.05
CA GLY A 48 4.15 -27.35 -20.62
C GLY A 48 5.00 -26.66 -21.68
N LEU A 49 5.38 -25.39 -21.45
CA LEU A 49 5.97 -24.54 -22.49
C LEU A 49 7.37 -24.98 -22.93
N SER A 50 8.18 -25.50 -22.00
CA SER A 50 9.62 -25.67 -22.19
C SER A 50 10.03 -26.64 -23.30
N ASN A 51 9.10 -27.48 -23.76
CA ASN A 51 9.34 -28.46 -24.82
C ASN A 51 9.38 -27.83 -26.22
N VAL A 52 8.67 -26.72 -26.47
CA VAL A 52 8.62 -26.11 -27.81
C VAL A 52 10.01 -25.74 -28.33
N SER A 53 10.87 -25.28 -27.42
CA SER A 53 12.23 -24.82 -27.69
C SER A 53 13.32 -25.86 -27.38
N PHE A 54 12.95 -27.13 -27.26
CA PHE A 54 13.92 -28.20 -27.02
C PHE A 54 14.94 -28.28 -28.15
N GLY A 55 16.24 -28.32 -27.80
CA GLY A 55 17.35 -28.34 -28.74
C GLY A 55 18.01 -26.98 -29.00
N LEU A 56 17.44 -25.88 -28.48
CA LEU A 56 17.99 -24.53 -28.66
C LEU A 56 18.87 -24.07 -27.47
N ASN A 57 19.71 -23.06 -27.72
CA ASN A 57 20.49 -22.41 -26.66
C ASN A 57 19.61 -21.55 -25.74
N PRO A 58 20.05 -21.20 -24.52
CA PRO A 58 19.20 -20.51 -23.54
C PRO A 58 18.56 -19.19 -24.02
N ALA A 59 19.28 -18.39 -24.81
CA ALA A 59 18.78 -17.11 -25.33
C ALA A 59 17.67 -17.32 -26.37
N ALA A 60 17.89 -18.24 -27.31
CA ALA A 60 16.89 -18.66 -28.30
C ALA A 60 15.66 -19.29 -27.63
N ARG A 61 15.86 -20.09 -26.57
CA ARG A 61 14.74 -20.67 -25.80
C ARG A 61 13.89 -19.59 -25.13
N GLN A 62 14.51 -18.56 -24.59
CA GLN A 62 13.81 -17.46 -23.92
C GLN A 62 12.86 -16.75 -24.89
N VAL A 63 13.34 -16.42 -26.08
CA VAL A 63 12.55 -15.75 -27.11
C VAL A 63 11.46 -16.67 -27.67
N LEU A 64 11.80 -17.90 -28.07
CA LEU A 64 10.82 -18.81 -28.68
C LEU A 64 9.69 -19.19 -27.70
N ASN A 65 10.04 -19.46 -26.44
CA ASN A 65 9.04 -19.74 -25.40
C ASN A 65 8.10 -18.55 -25.18
N SER A 66 8.62 -17.33 -25.19
CA SER A 66 7.82 -16.12 -24.95
C SER A 66 6.85 -15.83 -26.10
N VAL A 67 7.32 -15.98 -27.34
CA VAL A 67 6.48 -15.83 -28.54
C VAL A 67 5.42 -16.93 -28.61
N PHE A 68 5.80 -18.18 -28.37
CA PHE A 68 4.84 -19.29 -28.41
C PHE A 68 3.77 -19.18 -27.32
N LEU A 69 4.16 -18.80 -26.09
CA LEU A 69 3.21 -18.57 -25.00
C LEU A 69 2.20 -17.47 -25.35
N HIS A 70 2.67 -16.36 -25.94
CA HIS A 70 1.79 -15.27 -26.36
C HIS A 70 0.73 -15.75 -27.36
N GLU A 71 1.15 -16.50 -28.39
CA GLU A 71 0.22 -17.05 -29.40
C GLU A 71 -0.78 -18.05 -28.79
N CYS A 72 -0.37 -18.86 -27.82
CA CYS A 72 -1.27 -19.76 -27.10
C CYS A 72 -2.29 -19.00 -26.24
N VAL A 73 -1.88 -17.92 -25.57
CA VAL A 73 -2.79 -17.06 -24.79
C VAL A 73 -3.81 -16.38 -25.71
N GLU A 74 -3.40 -15.86 -26.86
CA GLU A 74 -4.31 -15.29 -27.87
C GLU A 74 -5.29 -16.34 -28.43
N ALA A 75 -4.89 -17.62 -28.48
CA ALA A 75 -5.78 -18.71 -28.84
C ALA A 75 -6.74 -19.15 -27.71
N GLY A 76 -6.54 -18.64 -26.48
CA GLY A 76 -7.40 -18.88 -25.33
C GLY A 76 -6.82 -19.82 -24.27
N LEU A 77 -5.49 -19.96 -24.16
CA LEU A 77 -4.85 -20.76 -23.10
C LEU A 77 -5.17 -20.22 -21.69
N ASP A 78 -5.52 -21.10 -20.74
CA ASP A 78 -5.86 -20.71 -19.36
C ASP A 78 -4.70 -20.84 -18.37
N SER A 79 -3.82 -21.81 -18.57
CA SER A 79 -2.71 -22.14 -17.67
C SER A 79 -1.47 -22.60 -18.45
N ALA A 80 -0.28 -22.31 -17.94
CA ALA A 80 0.97 -22.76 -18.53
C ALA A 80 2.00 -23.13 -17.46
N ILE A 81 2.71 -24.23 -17.65
CA ILE A 81 3.86 -24.63 -16.81
C ILE A 81 5.13 -24.02 -17.43
N VAL A 82 5.63 -22.95 -16.80
CA VAL A 82 6.71 -22.12 -17.34
C VAL A 82 7.71 -21.70 -16.25
N HIS A 83 8.90 -21.27 -16.67
CA HIS A 83 9.83 -20.58 -15.78
C HIS A 83 9.63 -19.07 -15.94
N ALA A 84 8.79 -18.46 -15.10
CA ALA A 84 8.28 -17.09 -15.30
C ALA A 84 9.39 -16.03 -15.51
N SER A 85 10.51 -16.14 -14.80
CA SER A 85 11.66 -15.23 -14.95
C SER A 85 12.37 -15.29 -16.32
N LYS A 86 12.02 -16.27 -17.15
CA LYS A 86 12.54 -16.46 -18.50
C LYS A 86 11.51 -16.14 -19.59
N ILE A 87 10.38 -15.54 -19.23
CA ILE A 87 9.41 -15.03 -20.20
C ILE A 87 9.67 -13.54 -20.42
N LEU A 88 9.75 -13.13 -21.68
CA LEU A 88 9.95 -11.76 -22.10
C LEU A 88 8.62 -11.17 -22.60
N PRO A 89 8.24 -9.95 -22.19
CA PRO A 89 7.16 -9.23 -22.85
C PRO A 89 7.44 -9.07 -24.36
N MET A 90 6.42 -9.25 -25.20
CA MET A 90 6.55 -9.15 -26.67
C MET A 90 7.15 -7.83 -27.16
N SER A 91 6.99 -6.74 -26.39
CA SER A 91 7.57 -5.42 -26.66
C SER A 91 9.07 -5.33 -26.39
N ARG A 92 9.63 -6.23 -25.56
CA ARG A 92 11.07 -6.29 -25.24
C ARG A 92 11.85 -7.25 -26.15
N ILE A 93 11.17 -7.98 -27.04
CA ILE A 93 11.80 -8.86 -28.02
C ILE A 93 12.10 -8.03 -29.28
N PRO A 94 13.36 -7.96 -29.75
CA PRO A 94 13.70 -7.28 -31.00
C PRO A 94 12.84 -7.76 -32.17
N ASP A 95 12.41 -6.82 -33.02
CA ASP A 95 11.44 -7.08 -34.10
C ASP A 95 11.85 -8.23 -35.04
N GLU A 96 13.13 -8.31 -35.38
CA GLU A 96 13.66 -9.38 -36.23
C GLU A 96 13.58 -10.76 -35.54
N GLN A 97 13.98 -10.84 -34.26
CA GLN A 97 13.92 -12.09 -33.49
C GLN A 97 12.48 -12.56 -33.29
N ARG A 98 11.55 -11.61 -33.05
CA ARG A 98 10.12 -11.88 -32.92
C ARG A 98 9.52 -12.39 -34.22
N ALA A 99 9.81 -11.75 -35.34
CA ALA A 99 9.30 -12.14 -36.65
C ALA A 99 9.73 -13.56 -37.05
N VAL A 100 11.02 -13.89 -36.86
CA VAL A 100 11.54 -15.23 -37.19
C VAL A 100 11.03 -16.29 -36.20
N ALA A 101 10.86 -15.96 -34.92
CA ALA A 101 10.22 -16.86 -33.96
C ALA A 101 8.76 -17.18 -34.35
N LEU A 102 7.99 -16.17 -34.80
CA LEU A 102 6.62 -16.39 -35.30
C LEU A 102 6.60 -17.23 -36.58
N ASP A 103 7.52 -16.98 -37.51
CA ASP A 103 7.66 -17.79 -38.71
C ASP A 103 7.99 -19.25 -38.37
N LEU A 104 8.79 -19.49 -37.32
CA LEU A 104 9.11 -20.83 -36.83
C LEU A 104 7.89 -21.51 -36.16
N VAL A 105 7.15 -20.80 -35.31
CA VAL A 105 5.93 -21.32 -34.65
C VAL A 105 4.86 -21.73 -35.67
N TYR A 106 4.69 -20.95 -36.75
CA TYR A 106 3.68 -21.16 -37.79
C TYR A 106 4.19 -21.91 -39.03
N ASP A 107 5.42 -22.43 -39.02
CA ASP A 107 6.05 -23.12 -40.14
C ASP A 107 5.97 -22.35 -41.49
N ARG A 108 6.28 -21.06 -41.47
CA ARG A 108 6.16 -20.16 -42.65
C ARG A 108 7.34 -20.25 -43.60
N ARG A 109 7.61 -21.46 -44.09
CA ARG A 109 8.65 -21.73 -45.09
C ARG A 109 8.29 -21.13 -46.45
N ARG A 110 9.29 -20.68 -47.19
CA ARG A 110 9.13 -20.20 -48.57
C ARG A 110 9.89 -21.12 -49.52
N TYR A 111 9.30 -21.39 -50.67
CA TYR A 111 9.86 -22.24 -51.71
C TYR A 111 10.10 -21.42 -52.98
N ASP A 112 11.14 -21.75 -53.73
CA ASP A 112 11.41 -21.16 -55.04
C ASP A 112 10.57 -21.81 -56.15
N GLU A 113 10.73 -21.33 -57.38
CA GLU A 113 10.02 -21.83 -58.57
C GLU A 113 10.29 -23.31 -58.88
N ASN A 114 11.33 -23.90 -58.29
CA ASN A 114 11.72 -25.31 -58.44
C ASN A 114 11.31 -26.17 -57.23
N ASN A 115 10.48 -25.63 -56.33
CA ASN A 115 10.03 -26.29 -55.11
C ASN A 115 11.16 -26.61 -54.11
N VAL A 116 12.23 -25.82 -54.12
CA VAL A 116 13.34 -25.87 -53.16
C VAL A 116 13.13 -24.81 -52.08
N VAL A 117 13.42 -25.12 -50.81
CA VAL A 117 13.25 -24.17 -49.70
C VAL A 117 14.20 -22.99 -49.88
N SER A 118 13.63 -21.80 -50.09
CA SER A 118 14.36 -20.53 -50.21
C SER A 118 14.47 -19.79 -48.86
N TYR A 119 13.63 -20.15 -47.89
CA TYR A 119 13.68 -19.65 -46.51
C TYR A 119 13.19 -20.73 -45.54
N ASP A 120 14.09 -21.19 -44.65
CA ASP A 120 13.77 -22.03 -43.49
C ASP A 120 13.84 -21.17 -42.21
N PRO A 121 12.70 -20.94 -41.53
CA PRO A 121 12.66 -20.19 -40.28
C PRO A 121 13.59 -20.75 -39.20
N LEU A 122 13.77 -22.08 -39.11
CA LEU A 122 14.66 -22.68 -38.11
C LEU A 122 16.11 -22.35 -38.40
N GLN A 123 16.53 -22.43 -39.66
CA GLN A 123 17.90 -22.09 -40.05
C GLN A 123 18.17 -20.61 -39.77
N ARG A 124 17.25 -19.73 -40.15
CA ARG A 124 17.36 -18.29 -39.85
C ARG A 124 17.37 -18.02 -38.35
N TYR A 125 16.55 -18.75 -37.59
CA TYR A 125 16.48 -18.61 -36.13
C TYR A 125 17.80 -19.03 -35.48
N LEU A 126 18.39 -20.15 -35.92
CA LEU A 126 19.70 -20.57 -35.42
C LEU A 126 20.81 -19.56 -35.74
N GLU A 127 20.82 -18.97 -36.94
CA GLU A 127 21.76 -17.90 -37.30
C GLU A 127 21.62 -16.66 -36.41
N LEU A 128 20.38 -16.26 -36.07
CA LEU A 128 20.12 -15.09 -35.22
C LEU A 128 20.64 -15.24 -33.79
N PHE A 129 20.80 -16.49 -33.33
CA PHE A 129 21.24 -16.80 -31.98
C PHE A 129 22.62 -17.49 -31.96
N ASP A 130 23.33 -17.52 -33.08
CA ASP A 130 24.70 -18.05 -33.16
C ASP A 130 25.66 -17.09 -32.43
N GLY A 131 26.40 -17.62 -31.44
CA GLY A 131 27.27 -16.81 -30.57
C GLY A 131 26.56 -15.98 -29.49
N VAL A 132 25.24 -16.03 -29.38
CA VAL A 132 24.47 -15.33 -28.33
C VAL A 132 24.39 -16.20 -27.07
N GLU A 133 25.37 -16.07 -26.18
CA GLU A 133 25.26 -16.62 -24.83
C GLU A 133 24.26 -15.77 -24.02
N ALA A 134 23.41 -16.44 -23.23
CA ALA A 134 22.60 -15.80 -22.20
C ALA A 134 23.51 -15.31 -21.06
N LYS A 135 24.33 -14.31 -21.34
CA LYS A 135 25.04 -13.55 -20.31
C LYS A 135 24.01 -12.77 -19.50
N SER A 136 24.13 -12.88 -18.19
CA SER A 136 23.23 -12.28 -17.22
C SER A 136 22.95 -10.82 -17.57
N SER A 137 21.67 -10.43 -17.55
CA SER A 137 21.20 -9.06 -17.76
C SER A 137 21.95 -7.99 -16.96
N ALA A 138 22.59 -8.36 -15.84
CA ALA A 138 23.44 -7.49 -15.04
C ALA A 138 24.73 -7.04 -15.76
N GLU A 139 25.39 -7.91 -16.54
CA GLU A 139 26.62 -7.55 -17.28
C GLU A 139 26.29 -6.66 -18.48
N THR A 140 25.18 -6.93 -19.18
CA THR A 140 24.70 -6.09 -20.29
C THR A 140 24.32 -4.70 -19.78
N ARG A 141 23.61 -4.60 -18.64
CA ARG A 141 23.19 -3.32 -18.06
C ARG A 141 24.38 -2.48 -17.57
N ALA A 142 25.41 -3.12 -16.99
CA ALA A 142 26.64 -2.45 -16.61
C ALA A 142 27.43 -1.93 -17.83
N GLN A 143 27.44 -2.67 -18.93
CA GLN A 143 28.07 -2.25 -20.19
C GLN A 143 27.29 -1.12 -20.89
N GLU A 144 25.96 -1.17 -20.88
CA GLU A 144 25.09 -0.11 -21.41
C GLU A 144 25.26 1.20 -20.63
N LEU A 145 25.28 1.13 -19.29
CA LEU A 145 25.57 2.29 -18.44
C LEU A 145 26.96 2.85 -18.75
N ALA A 146 27.99 2.00 -18.81
CA ALA A 146 29.36 2.43 -19.07
C ALA A 146 29.55 3.09 -20.46
N ALA A 147 28.70 2.75 -21.44
CA ALA A 147 28.74 3.33 -22.79
C ALA A 147 28.15 4.75 -22.88
N LEU A 148 27.39 5.20 -21.88
CA LEU A 148 26.80 6.54 -21.85
C LEU A 148 27.86 7.61 -21.49
N PRO A 149 27.71 8.85 -22.01
CA PRO A 149 28.46 10.01 -21.51
C PRO A 149 28.27 10.18 -20.00
N LEU A 150 29.30 10.68 -19.29
CA LEU A 150 29.35 10.71 -17.82
C LEU A 150 28.10 11.32 -17.15
N PHE A 151 27.67 12.50 -17.58
CA PHE A 151 26.51 13.17 -16.98
C PHE A 151 25.19 12.46 -17.31
N GLU A 152 25.04 11.90 -18.52
CA GLU A 152 23.89 11.06 -18.88
C GLU A 152 23.89 9.74 -18.09
N ARG A 153 25.08 9.17 -17.83
CA ARG A 153 25.28 7.98 -17.01
C ARG A 153 24.86 8.25 -15.56
N LEU A 154 25.26 9.38 -14.98
CA LEU A 154 24.84 9.81 -13.65
C LEU A 154 23.32 10.02 -13.56
N GLU A 155 22.70 10.71 -14.53
CA GLU A 155 21.24 10.83 -14.61
C GLU A 155 20.57 9.46 -14.68
N ARG A 156 21.08 8.57 -15.54
CA ARG A 156 20.52 7.23 -15.73
C ARG A 156 20.62 6.38 -14.47
N ARG A 157 21.71 6.50 -13.70
CA ARG A 157 21.85 5.82 -12.39
C ARG A 157 20.83 6.27 -11.38
N ILE A 158 20.52 7.57 -11.32
CA ILE A 158 19.45 8.09 -10.46
C ILE A 158 18.11 7.50 -10.91
N ILE A 159 17.78 7.57 -12.20
CA ILE A 159 16.50 7.08 -12.74
C ILE A 159 16.31 5.57 -12.51
N ASP A 160 17.37 4.79 -12.68
CA ASP A 160 17.33 3.33 -12.54
C ASP A 160 17.53 2.85 -11.10
N GLY A 161 17.86 3.74 -10.15
CA GLY A 161 18.18 3.38 -8.78
C GLY A 161 19.44 2.50 -8.67
N GLU A 162 20.44 2.74 -9.51
CA GLU A 162 21.67 1.93 -9.59
C GLU A 162 22.83 2.56 -8.79
N ARG A 163 23.13 1.98 -7.62
CA ARG A 163 24.20 2.43 -6.74
C ARG A 163 25.59 1.97 -7.16
N ASN A 164 25.72 0.83 -7.84
CA ASN A 164 27.03 0.21 -8.06
C ASN A 164 27.87 1.01 -9.07
N GLY A 165 28.99 1.58 -8.62
CA GLY A 165 29.85 2.43 -9.45
C GLY A 165 29.43 3.91 -9.49
N LEU A 166 28.46 4.32 -8.66
CA LEU A 166 28.06 5.72 -8.51
C LEU A 166 29.24 6.61 -8.05
N GLU A 167 29.95 6.19 -7.01
CA GLU A 167 31.06 6.98 -6.43
C GLU A 167 32.17 7.23 -7.46
N VAL A 168 32.48 6.24 -8.30
CA VAL A 168 33.48 6.38 -9.38
C VAL A 168 33.06 7.42 -10.41
N ASP A 169 31.78 7.45 -10.76
CA ASP A 169 31.25 8.44 -11.70
C ASP A 169 31.18 9.84 -11.07
N LEU A 170 30.94 9.94 -9.76
CA LEU A 170 30.98 11.21 -9.04
C LEU A 170 32.40 11.77 -8.94
N ASP A 171 33.39 10.91 -8.66
CA ASP A 171 34.81 11.28 -8.69
C ASP A 171 35.23 11.82 -10.07
N GLU A 172 34.80 11.15 -11.14
CA GLU A 172 35.06 11.60 -12.52
C GLU A 172 34.38 12.95 -12.80
N ALA A 173 33.15 13.14 -12.33
CA ALA A 173 32.39 14.37 -12.56
C ALA A 173 32.95 15.57 -11.79
N LEU A 174 33.48 15.35 -10.59
CA LEU A 174 34.15 16.38 -9.77
C LEU A 174 35.42 16.94 -10.43
N LEU A 175 36.00 16.25 -11.42
CA LEU A 175 37.11 16.76 -12.22
C LEU A 175 36.67 17.81 -13.25
N ASP A 176 35.41 17.77 -13.69
CA ASP A 176 34.86 18.63 -14.74
C ASP A 176 33.99 19.77 -14.18
N ARG A 177 33.16 19.49 -13.16
CA ARG A 177 32.21 20.47 -12.60
C ARG A 177 32.27 20.56 -11.07
N PRO A 178 31.97 21.74 -10.49
CA PRO A 178 31.75 21.88 -9.06
C PRO A 178 30.65 20.94 -8.54
N ALA A 179 30.82 20.45 -7.31
CA ALA A 179 29.88 19.53 -6.66
C ALA A 179 28.42 20.02 -6.71
N LEU A 180 28.21 21.32 -6.52
CA LEU A 180 26.88 21.93 -6.54
C LEU A 180 26.23 21.93 -7.94
N GLU A 181 27.01 22.13 -9.00
CA GLU A 181 26.51 22.06 -10.38
C GLU A 181 26.11 20.62 -10.74
N ILE A 182 26.89 19.62 -10.29
CA ILE A 182 26.56 18.20 -10.49
C ILE A 182 25.20 17.88 -9.84
N VAL A 183 24.97 18.33 -8.60
CA VAL A 183 23.67 18.14 -7.94
C VAL A 183 22.56 18.85 -8.69
N ASN A 184 22.71 20.14 -8.96
CA ASN A 184 21.62 20.98 -9.48
C ASN A 184 21.23 20.66 -10.92
N ASP A 185 22.23 20.41 -11.78
CA ASP A 185 22.00 20.31 -13.22
C ASP A 185 21.91 18.86 -13.71
N THR A 186 22.48 17.90 -12.98
CA THR A 186 22.52 16.48 -13.38
C THR A 186 21.63 15.64 -12.45
N LEU A 187 21.94 15.57 -11.16
CA LEU A 187 21.22 14.63 -10.27
C LEU A 187 19.75 15.02 -10.07
N LEU A 188 19.45 16.32 -9.92
CA LEU A 188 18.08 16.82 -9.85
C LEU A 188 17.32 16.66 -11.17
N SER A 189 18.00 16.67 -12.33
CA SER A 189 17.40 16.37 -13.64
C SER A 189 16.93 14.91 -13.71
N GLY A 190 17.75 13.98 -13.21
CA GLY A 190 17.36 12.58 -13.02
C GLY A 190 16.14 12.42 -12.10
N MET A 191 16.14 13.09 -10.94
CA MET A 191 15.01 13.06 -10.00
C MET A 191 13.72 13.68 -10.56
N LYS A 192 13.83 14.71 -11.39
CA LYS A 192 12.68 15.28 -12.12
C LYS A 192 12.05 14.23 -13.04
N THR A 193 12.89 13.50 -13.79
CA THR A 193 12.43 12.42 -14.67
C THR A 193 11.74 11.30 -13.89
N VAL A 194 12.29 10.90 -12.73
CA VAL A 194 11.65 9.96 -11.79
C VAL A 194 10.26 10.45 -11.37
N GLY A 195 10.14 11.73 -11.03
CA GLY A 195 8.86 12.36 -10.68
C GLY A 195 7.84 12.36 -11.81
N ASP A 196 8.28 12.61 -13.04
CA ASP A 196 7.41 12.59 -14.23
C ASP A 196 6.93 11.17 -14.56
N LEU A 197 7.82 10.16 -14.52
CA LEU A 197 7.48 8.75 -14.73
C LEU A 197 6.53 8.21 -13.66
N PHE A 198 6.71 8.62 -12.39
CA PHE A 198 5.77 8.24 -11.34
C PHE A 198 4.40 8.89 -11.56
N ALA A 199 4.37 10.17 -11.95
CA ALA A 199 3.14 10.89 -12.18
C ALA A 199 2.33 10.36 -13.38
N SER A 200 3.00 9.88 -14.43
CA SER A 200 2.34 9.19 -15.56
C SER A 200 1.87 7.78 -15.18
N GLY A 201 2.42 7.20 -14.12
CA GLY A 201 2.14 5.83 -13.66
C GLY A 201 3.05 4.78 -14.31
N GLU A 202 4.10 5.21 -15.01
CA GLU A 202 5.13 4.36 -15.60
C GLU A 202 6.15 3.86 -14.57
N MET A 203 6.32 4.59 -13.46
CA MET A 203 7.18 4.19 -12.33
C MET A 203 6.37 4.01 -11.04
N GLN A 204 6.68 2.95 -10.29
CA GLN A 204 6.04 2.62 -9.02
C GLN A 204 6.75 3.29 -7.84
N LEU A 205 6.02 3.49 -6.73
CA LEU A 205 6.54 4.14 -5.53
C LEU A 205 7.86 3.51 -5.01
N PRO A 206 8.04 2.18 -5.00
CA PRO A 206 9.30 1.61 -4.52
C PRO A 206 10.52 1.98 -5.35
N PHE A 207 10.37 2.13 -6.67
CA PHE A 207 11.46 2.54 -7.55
C PHE A 207 11.81 4.02 -7.38
N VAL A 208 10.82 4.85 -7.08
CA VAL A 208 11.05 6.24 -6.69
C VAL A 208 11.89 6.29 -5.42
N LEU A 209 11.53 5.50 -4.40
CA LEU A 209 12.28 5.44 -3.15
C LEU A 209 13.70 4.94 -3.38
N GLN A 210 13.89 3.90 -4.19
CA GLN A 210 15.22 3.43 -4.57
C GLN A 210 16.05 4.51 -5.28
N SER A 211 15.44 5.26 -6.21
CA SER A 211 16.09 6.39 -6.89
C SER A 211 16.50 7.48 -5.89
N ALA A 212 15.63 7.75 -4.91
CA ALA A 212 15.88 8.64 -3.78
C ALA A 212 17.05 8.19 -2.90
N GLU A 213 17.20 6.88 -2.62
CA GLU A 213 18.35 6.35 -1.87
C GLU A 213 19.66 6.59 -2.61
N VAL A 214 19.68 6.39 -3.94
CA VAL A 214 20.85 6.66 -4.78
C VAL A 214 21.14 8.16 -4.85
N MET A 215 20.11 9.01 -4.97
CA MET A 215 20.23 10.48 -4.92
C MET A 215 20.85 10.94 -3.61
N LYS A 216 20.34 10.45 -2.48
CA LYS A 216 20.87 10.80 -1.15
C LYS A 216 22.32 10.36 -0.99
N THR A 217 22.65 9.14 -1.43
CA THR A 217 24.03 8.64 -1.44
C THR A 217 24.95 9.55 -2.26
N ALA A 218 24.51 10.00 -3.43
CA ALA A 218 25.27 10.89 -4.28
C ALA A 218 25.49 12.27 -3.63
N VAL A 219 24.45 12.87 -3.05
CA VAL A 219 24.55 14.17 -2.37
C VAL A 219 25.47 14.07 -1.14
N ALA A 220 25.32 13.04 -0.31
CA ALA A 220 26.20 12.82 0.84
C ALA A 220 27.66 12.64 0.45
N TYR A 221 27.91 12.04 -0.73
CA TYR A 221 29.26 11.92 -1.29
C TYR A 221 29.81 13.27 -1.76
N LEU A 222 28.98 14.12 -2.36
CA LEU A 222 29.36 15.43 -2.89
C LEU A 222 29.44 16.54 -1.82
N GLU A 223 28.71 16.41 -0.71
CA GLU A 223 28.61 17.41 0.36
C GLU A 223 29.99 17.87 0.91
N PRO A 224 30.98 16.98 1.18
CA PRO A 224 32.32 17.39 1.61
C PRO A 224 33.08 18.23 0.57
N HIS A 225 32.65 18.19 -0.69
CA HIS A 225 33.24 18.91 -1.82
C HIS A 225 32.49 20.22 -2.16
N MET A 226 31.42 20.54 -1.42
CA MET A 226 30.69 21.80 -1.59
C MET A 226 31.30 22.91 -0.73
N ASP A 227 31.38 24.12 -1.30
CA ASP A 227 31.77 25.31 -0.55
C ASP A 227 30.63 25.72 0.40
N LYS A 228 30.95 25.92 1.69
CA LYS A 228 30.00 26.27 2.77
C LYS A 228 29.18 27.55 2.54
N ALA A 229 29.49 28.33 1.51
CA ALA A 229 28.80 29.58 1.18
C ALA A 229 27.57 29.39 0.28
N ASP A 230 27.45 28.23 -0.39
CA ASP A 230 26.45 28.00 -1.45
C ASP A 230 25.37 26.94 -1.08
N GLU A 231 25.16 26.69 0.21
CA GLU A 231 24.16 25.77 0.79
C GLU A 231 22.68 26.20 0.59
N SER A 232 22.38 27.17 -0.28
CA SER A 232 20.99 27.60 -0.48
C SER A 232 20.21 26.55 -1.28
N GLY A 233 19.57 25.60 -0.59
CA GLY A 233 18.61 24.67 -1.17
C GLY A 233 17.45 25.37 -1.87
N LYS A 234 16.64 24.63 -2.64
CA LYS A 234 15.52 25.19 -3.43
C LYS A 234 14.49 25.94 -2.60
N GLY A 235 14.39 25.63 -1.31
CA GLY A 235 13.51 26.21 -0.30
C GLY A 235 13.47 25.33 0.96
N THR A 236 12.92 25.84 2.06
CA THR A 236 12.78 25.12 3.34
C THR A 236 11.31 24.88 3.69
N MET A 237 10.94 23.65 4.05
CA MET A 237 9.59 23.32 4.55
C MET A 237 9.66 22.74 5.97
N VAL A 238 8.80 23.21 6.87
CA VAL A 238 8.52 22.49 8.12
C VAL A 238 7.40 21.48 7.89
N LEU A 239 7.63 20.22 8.27
CA LEU A 239 6.63 19.15 8.19
C LEU A 239 6.28 18.62 9.58
N ALA A 240 4.98 18.49 9.86
CA ALA A 240 4.49 17.99 11.13
C ALA A 240 3.21 17.17 10.97
N THR A 241 3.07 16.09 11.74
CA THR A 241 1.77 15.48 11.99
C THR A 241 1.13 16.24 13.17
N VAL A 242 -0.10 16.69 12.98
CA VAL A 242 -0.76 17.61 13.92
C VAL A 242 -0.98 16.98 15.30
N LYS A 243 -1.23 17.84 16.30
CA LYS A 243 -1.54 17.43 17.67
C LYS A 243 -2.60 16.33 17.68
N GLY A 244 -2.36 15.30 18.49
CA GLY A 244 -3.30 14.19 18.67
C GLY A 244 -3.34 13.22 17.50
N ASP A 245 -2.39 13.27 16.58
CA ASP A 245 -2.24 12.29 15.52
C ASP A 245 -0.83 11.68 15.51
N VAL A 246 -0.76 10.35 15.38
CA VAL A 246 0.47 9.55 15.38
C VAL A 246 0.90 9.13 13.98
N HIS A 247 -0.02 9.12 13.02
CA HIS A 247 0.25 8.51 11.73
C HIS A 247 1.18 9.40 10.90
N ASP A 248 2.26 8.81 10.40
CA ASP A 248 3.32 9.60 9.78
C ASP A 248 3.86 9.04 8.45
N ILE A 249 3.39 7.88 7.99
CA ILE A 249 3.79 7.27 6.70
C ILE A 249 3.73 8.30 5.57
N GLY A 250 2.58 8.97 5.43
CA GLY A 250 2.37 9.97 4.38
C GLY A 250 3.30 11.19 4.54
N LYS A 251 3.53 11.64 5.78
CA LYS A 251 4.44 12.76 6.08
C LYS A 251 5.88 12.41 5.73
N ASN A 252 6.35 11.24 6.16
CA ASN A 252 7.72 10.79 5.90
C ASN A 252 7.95 10.55 4.41
N LEU A 253 6.93 10.12 3.67
CA LEU A 253 7.01 10.09 2.22
C LEU A 253 7.17 11.50 1.62
N VAL A 254 6.41 12.50 2.10
CA VAL A 254 6.57 13.90 1.65
C VAL A 254 7.98 14.41 1.95
N ASP A 255 8.51 14.12 3.15
CA ASP A 255 9.88 14.45 3.55
C ASP A 255 10.90 13.86 2.57
N ILE A 256 10.86 12.53 2.36
CA ILE A 256 11.75 11.84 1.43
C ILE A 256 11.68 12.47 0.04
N ILE A 257 10.48 12.71 -0.49
CA ILE A 257 10.33 13.24 -1.85
C ILE A 257 10.86 14.67 -1.97
N LEU A 258 10.58 15.55 -1.00
CA LEU A 258 11.05 16.93 -1.03
C LEU A 258 12.57 17.02 -0.84
N THR A 259 13.11 16.31 0.15
CA THR A 259 14.55 16.26 0.43
C THR A 259 15.33 15.80 -0.79
N ASN A 260 14.86 14.75 -1.48
CA ASN A 260 15.52 14.26 -2.70
C ASN A 260 15.35 15.17 -3.92
N ASN A 261 14.46 16.16 -3.88
CA ASN A 261 14.31 17.16 -4.93
C ASN A 261 15.03 18.48 -4.63
N GLY A 262 15.89 18.51 -3.60
CA GLY A 262 16.75 19.65 -3.26
C GLY A 262 16.11 20.66 -2.30
N TYR A 263 15.00 20.30 -1.65
CA TYR A 263 14.40 21.09 -0.58
C TYR A 263 15.01 20.73 0.78
N ASN A 264 15.12 21.70 1.67
CA ASN A 264 15.41 21.45 3.07
C ASN A 264 14.10 21.14 3.81
N VAL A 265 14.01 19.99 4.46
CA VAL A 265 12.80 19.56 5.18
C VAL A 265 13.11 19.46 6.67
N VAL A 266 12.38 20.24 7.47
CA VAL A 266 12.44 20.21 8.93
C VAL A 266 11.24 19.39 9.43
N ASN A 267 11.43 18.08 9.50
CA ASN A 267 10.43 17.14 9.98
C ASN A 267 10.45 17.09 11.52
N ILE A 268 9.48 17.73 12.17
CA ILE A 268 9.39 17.79 13.63
C ILE A 268 8.57 16.65 14.25
N GLY A 269 8.25 15.62 13.46
CA GLY A 269 7.63 14.39 13.93
C GLY A 269 6.11 14.48 14.10
N ILE A 270 5.61 13.76 15.11
CA ILE A 270 4.18 13.50 15.34
C ILE A 270 3.64 14.20 16.58
N LYS A 271 2.31 14.31 16.70
CA LYS A 271 1.62 14.96 17.82
C LYS A 271 2.06 16.41 18.07
N GLN A 272 2.35 17.17 17.02
CA GLN A 272 2.94 18.49 17.18
C GLN A 272 1.89 19.59 17.36
N PRO A 273 1.95 20.39 18.45
CA PRO A 273 1.10 21.55 18.62
C PRO A 273 1.52 22.68 17.68
N ILE A 274 0.59 23.59 17.34
CA ILE A 274 0.87 24.73 16.45
C ILE A 274 2.02 25.61 16.95
N SER A 275 2.20 25.76 18.26
CA SER A 275 3.33 26.51 18.81
C SER A 275 4.69 25.93 18.40
N ALA A 276 4.84 24.59 18.42
CA ALA A 276 6.08 23.92 18.03
C ALA A 276 6.31 24.01 16.52
N ILE A 277 5.24 23.88 15.72
CA ILE A 277 5.29 24.05 14.26
C ILE A 277 5.80 25.45 13.90
N LEU A 278 5.23 26.48 14.53
CA LEU A 278 5.60 27.87 14.27
C LEU A 278 7.01 28.20 14.78
N GLU A 279 7.39 27.70 15.96
CA GLU A 279 8.74 27.86 16.49
C GLU A 279 9.78 27.24 15.54
N ALA A 280 9.54 26.02 15.05
CA ALA A 280 10.41 25.39 14.07
C ALA A 280 10.47 26.17 12.75
N ALA A 281 9.33 26.74 12.30
CA ALA A 281 9.25 27.53 11.08
C ALA A 281 10.00 28.86 11.20
N ASP A 282 10.02 29.46 12.39
CA ASP A 282 10.79 30.66 12.68
C ASP A 282 12.29 30.34 12.77
N GLN A 283 12.67 29.32 13.55
CA GLN A 283 14.07 28.93 13.77
C GLN A 283 14.80 28.54 12.48
N ASN A 284 14.08 27.89 11.55
CA ASN A 284 14.65 27.38 10.32
C ASN A 284 14.33 28.26 9.09
N SER A 285 13.77 29.47 9.30
CA SER A 285 13.42 30.40 8.22
C SER A 285 12.61 29.73 7.09
N ALA A 286 11.58 28.98 7.48
CA ALA A 286 10.83 28.15 6.54
C ALA A 286 10.07 28.98 5.49
N ASP A 287 10.00 28.44 4.29
CA ASP A 287 9.26 28.99 3.15
C ASP A 287 7.81 28.51 3.12
N ALA A 288 7.53 27.34 3.69
CA ALA A 288 6.20 26.77 3.78
C ALA A 288 6.05 25.87 5.01
N ILE A 289 4.81 25.69 5.45
CA ILE A 289 4.44 24.75 6.51
C ILE A 289 3.57 23.66 5.91
N GLY A 290 3.95 22.39 6.09
CA GLY A 290 3.15 21.24 5.75
C GLY A 290 2.59 20.55 7.00
N MET A 291 1.28 20.31 7.02
CA MET A 291 0.61 19.59 8.11
C MET A 291 -0.05 18.31 7.60
N SER A 292 0.17 17.21 8.32
CA SER A 292 -0.37 15.88 8.01
C SER A 292 -1.36 15.39 9.09
N GLY A 293 -2.36 14.61 8.68
CA GLY A 293 -3.33 13.98 9.59
C GLY A 293 -4.15 12.87 8.91
N LEU A 294 -4.31 11.75 9.60
CA LEU A 294 -5.10 10.61 9.14
C LEU A 294 -6.53 10.64 9.66
N LEU A 295 -6.75 11.15 10.88
CA LEU A 295 -8.06 11.05 11.54
C LEU A 295 -9.00 12.20 11.20
N VAL A 296 -10.31 11.95 11.33
CA VAL A 296 -11.33 12.99 11.17
C VAL A 296 -11.11 14.12 12.19
N LYS A 297 -10.75 13.82 13.45
CA LYS A 297 -10.40 14.83 14.45
C LYS A 297 -9.22 15.72 14.00
N SER A 298 -8.25 15.16 13.28
CA SER A 298 -7.09 15.90 12.77
C SER A 298 -7.50 17.02 11.81
N THR A 299 -8.60 16.87 11.07
CA THR A 299 -9.13 17.93 10.19
C THR A 299 -9.59 19.17 10.98
N VAL A 300 -10.16 18.96 12.17
CA VAL A 300 -10.59 20.04 13.07
C VAL A 300 -9.36 20.73 13.66
N ILE A 301 -8.36 19.97 14.11
CA ILE A 301 -7.09 20.53 14.62
C ILE A 301 -6.39 21.37 13.56
N MET A 302 -6.37 20.93 12.30
CA MET A 302 -5.79 21.72 11.21
C MET A 302 -6.53 23.04 10.99
N ARG A 303 -7.87 23.05 11.08
CA ARG A 303 -8.65 24.29 11.03
C ARG A 303 -8.27 25.23 12.18
N GLU A 304 -8.23 24.72 13.41
CA GLU A 304 -7.87 25.49 14.60
C GLU A 304 -6.45 26.07 14.49
N ASN A 305 -5.51 25.30 13.93
CA ASN A 305 -4.15 25.78 13.66
C ASN A 305 -4.15 26.98 12.69
N LEU A 306 -4.93 26.93 11.62
CA LEU A 306 -5.05 28.05 10.66
C LEU A 306 -5.69 29.29 11.30
N GLU A 307 -6.71 29.11 12.13
CA GLU A 307 -7.35 30.19 12.89
C GLU A 307 -6.36 30.85 13.88
N GLU A 308 -5.55 30.04 14.56
CA GLU A 308 -4.50 30.53 15.46
C GLU A 308 -3.40 31.30 14.69
N MET A 309 -3.01 30.83 13.51
CA MET A 309 -2.07 31.54 12.63
C MET A 309 -2.62 32.90 12.18
N ASN A 310 -3.92 32.99 11.89
CA ASN A 310 -4.60 34.26 11.61
C ASN A 310 -4.58 35.17 12.84
N ALA A 311 -4.93 34.65 14.02
CA ALA A 311 -4.98 35.42 15.26
C ALA A 311 -3.61 36.02 15.64
N ARG A 312 -2.53 35.30 15.33
CA ARG A 312 -1.14 35.77 15.50
C ARG A 312 -0.66 36.72 14.40
N GLY A 313 -1.44 36.93 13.34
CA GLY A 313 -1.09 37.82 12.23
C GLY A 313 0.03 37.29 11.32
N ILE A 314 0.29 35.98 11.33
CA ILE A 314 1.40 35.35 10.59
C ILE A 314 0.94 34.61 9.33
N ALA A 315 -0.37 34.62 9.04
CA ALA A 315 -0.94 33.87 7.91
C ALA A 315 -0.33 34.24 6.55
N ASN A 316 0.03 35.51 6.35
CA ASN A 316 0.65 35.99 5.12
C ASN A 316 2.15 35.63 5.00
N ARG A 317 2.78 35.16 6.09
CA ARG A 317 4.19 34.81 6.10
C ARG A 317 4.43 33.39 5.62
N TYR A 318 3.54 32.47 5.98
CA TYR A 318 3.72 31.04 5.71
C TYR A 318 2.57 30.49 4.85
N PRO A 319 2.82 30.17 3.57
CA PRO A 319 1.96 29.27 2.82
C PRO A 319 1.83 27.92 3.53
N VAL A 320 0.62 27.37 3.56
CA VAL A 320 0.31 26.11 4.24
C VAL A 320 -0.11 25.05 3.23
N LEU A 321 0.52 23.87 3.30
CA LEU A 321 0.12 22.68 2.55
C LEU A 321 -0.51 21.67 3.51
N LEU A 322 -1.73 21.22 3.22
CA LEU A 322 -2.42 20.21 4.02
C LEU A 322 -2.54 18.91 3.25
N GLY A 323 -2.28 17.79 3.92
CA GLY A 323 -2.42 16.44 3.34
C GLY A 323 -2.76 15.37 4.39
N GLY A 324 -3.18 14.20 3.92
CA GLY A 324 -3.55 13.06 4.77
C GLY A 324 -4.97 12.53 4.48
N ALA A 325 -5.24 11.28 4.87
CA ALA A 325 -6.37 10.51 4.32
C ALA A 325 -7.77 11.05 4.69
N ALA A 326 -7.89 11.75 5.83
CA ALA A 326 -9.16 12.36 6.24
C ALA A 326 -9.50 13.65 5.47
N LEU A 327 -8.51 14.26 4.80
CA LEU A 327 -8.72 15.52 4.09
C LEU A 327 -9.26 15.30 2.68
N THR A 328 -10.07 16.26 2.23
CA THR A 328 -10.51 16.33 0.84
C THR A 328 -10.07 17.67 0.26
N ARG A 329 -9.83 17.70 -1.06
CA ARG A 329 -9.47 18.94 -1.75
C ARG A 329 -10.48 20.06 -1.52
N ALA A 330 -11.78 19.73 -1.60
CA ALA A 330 -12.85 20.70 -1.40
C ALA A 330 -12.79 21.30 0.01
N TYR A 331 -12.64 20.47 1.05
CA TYR A 331 -12.54 20.96 2.41
C TYR A 331 -11.34 21.91 2.60
N VAL A 332 -10.18 21.56 2.05
CA VAL A 332 -8.96 22.36 2.22
C VAL A 332 -8.95 23.63 1.37
N GLU A 333 -9.24 23.53 0.06
CA GLU A 333 -9.11 24.65 -0.86
C GLU A 333 -10.32 25.60 -0.82
N GLN A 334 -11.49 25.14 -0.34
CA GLN A 334 -12.69 25.95 -0.18
C GLN A 334 -12.92 26.31 1.29
N ASP A 335 -13.30 25.35 2.13
CA ASP A 335 -13.74 25.65 3.51
C ASP A 335 -12.59 26.26 4.35
N LEU A 336 -11.41 25.64 4.34
CA LEU A 336 -10.22 26.18 5.03
C LEU A 336 -9.60 27.36 4.28
N GLY A 337 -9.74 27.37 2.95
CA GLY A 337 -9.30 28.47 2.08
C GLY A 337 -10.05 29.78 2.31
N ASP A 338 -11.30 29.71 2.77
CA ASP A 338 -12.13 30.87 3.15
C ASP A 338 -11.81 31.37 4.57
N ILE A 339 -11.24 30.50 5.42
CA ILE A 339 -10.86 30.82 6.81
C ILE A 339 -9.46 31.41 6.86
N TYR A 340 -8.48 30.80 6.20
CA TYR A 340 -7.08 31.19 6.28
C TYR A 340 -6.80 32.45 5.45
N GLN A 341 -6.18 33.47 6.05
CA GLN A 341 -5.90 34.75 5.38
C GLN A 341 -4.75 34.65 4.36
N GLY A 342 -3.89 33.63 4.50
CA GLY A 342 -2.79 33.34 3.58
C GLY A 342 -3.14 32.29 2.52
N ASP A 343 -2.11 31.72 1.90
CA ASP A 343 -2.28 30.62 0.96
C ASP A 343 -2.34 29.27 1.68
N VAL A 344 -3.47 28.57 1.54
CA VAL A 344 -3.60 27.16 1.90
C VAL A 344 -3.87 26.32 0.64
N ARG A 345 -3.20 25.17 0.50
CA ARG A 345 -3.36 24.24 -0.63
C ARG A 345 -3.44 22.79 -0.17
N TYR A 346 -4.19 21.99 -0.91
CA TYR A 346 -4.30 20.55 -0.68
C TYR A 346 -3.26 19.79 -1.50
N ALA A 347 -2.47 18.95 -0.83
CA ALA A 347 -1.62 17.96 -1.47
C ALA A 347 -2.23 16.58 -1.28
N ARG A 348 -2.68 15.94 -2.38
CA ARG A 348 -3.26 14.59 -2.32
C ARG A 348 -2.20 13.51 -2.05
N ASP A 349 -0.96 13.77 -2.44
CA ASP A 349 0.19 12.88 -2.37
C ASP A 349 1.47 13.73 -2.32
N ALA A 350 2.61 13.09 -2.04
CA ALA A 350 3.90 13.75 -1.91
C ALA A 350 4.36 14.51 -3.16
N PHE A 351 3.97 14.06 -4.35
CA PHE A 351 4.35 14.68 -5.62
C PHE A 351 3.53 15.92 -5.93
N GLU A 352 2.25 15.92 -5.58
CA GLU A 352 1.47 17.16 -5.59
C GLU A 352 2.04 18.16 -4.59
N GLY A 353 2.50 17.70 -3.42
CA GLY A 353 3.25 18.52 -2.46
C GLY A 353 4.51 19.15 -3.08
N LEU A 354 5.32 18.34 -3.78
CA LEU A 354 6.50 18.80 -4.51
C LEU A 354 6.17 19.88 -5.57
N ARG A 355 5.15 19.64 -6.41
CA ARG A 355 4.74 20.62 -7.44
C ARG A 355 4.25 21.94 -6.84
N LEU A 356 3.53 21.87 -5.72
CA LEU A 356 3.08 23.06 -5.00
C LEU A 356 4.28 23.83 -4.44
N MET A 357 5.28 23.13 -3.89
CA MET A 357 6.53 23.75 -3.44
C MET A 357 7.30 24.40 -4.58
N ASP A 358 7.46 23.73 -5.73
CA ASP A 358 8.11 24.31 -6.91
C ASP A 358 7.41 25.60 -7.35
N SER A 359 6.08 25.61 -7.34
CA SER A 359 5.27 26.78 -7.68
C SER A 359 5.43 27.91 -6.66
N LEU A 360 5.43 27.61 -5.36
CA LEU A 360 5.64 28.59 -4.29
C LEU A 360 7.01 29.25 -4.39
N MET A 361 8.06 28.45 -4.61
CA MET A 361 9.41 28.97 -4.70
C MET A 361 9.65 29.77 -5.99
N ALA A 362 9.03 29.39 -7.11
CA ALA A 362 9.05 30.18 -8.34
C ALA A 362 8.40 31.56 -8.14
N ILE A 363 7.28 31.63 -7.40
CA ILE A 363 6.63 32.90 -7.03
C ILE A 363 7.56 33.73 -6.14
N LYS A 364 8.16 33.11 -5.11
CA LYS A 364 9.08 33.80 -4.19
C LYS A 364 10.30 34.37 -4.91
N ARG A 365 10.82 33.67 -5.93
CA ARG A 365 11.93 34.14 -6.78
C ARG A 365 11.51 35.19 -7.82
N GLY A 366 10.22 35.43 -8.02
CA GLY A 366 9.70 36.40 -8.99
C GLY A 366 9.76 35.94 -10.44
N GLU A 367 9.69 34.63 -10.68
CA GLU A 367 9.71 34.06 -12.03
C GLU A 367 8.46 34.50 -12.84
N ALA A 368 8.66 34.92 -14.09
CA ALA A 368 7.59 35.48 -14.91
C ALA A 368 6.51 34.42 -15.23
N GLY A 369 5.27 34.68 -14.81
CA GLY A 369 4.14 33.78 -15.02
C GLY A 369 3.98 32.68 -13.96
N ALA A 370 4.83 32.66 -12.93
CA ALA A 370 4.67 31.75 -11.80
C ALA A 370 3.37 32.07 -11.03
N VAL A 371 2.45 31.11 -10.99
CA VAL A 371 1.19 31.20 -10.27
C VAL A 371 0.89 29.88 -9.60
N LEU A 372 0.25 29.94 -8.43
CA LEU A 372 -0.27 28.74 -7.81
C LEU A 372 -1.43 28.19 -8.65
N PRO A 373 -1.58 26.86 -8.73
CA PRO A 373 -2.76 26.26 -9.33
C PRO A 373 -4.04 26.86 -8.74
N ALA A 374 -5.00 27.16 -9.61
CA ALA A 374 -6.29 27.69 -9.19
C ALA A 374 -6.97 26.70 -8.23
N ARG A 375 -7.54 27.23 -7.14
CA ARG A 375 -8.31 26.45 -6.18
C ARG A 375 -9.48 25.79 -6.91
N ARG A 376 -9.66 24.49 -6.70
CA ARG A 376 -10.75 23.72 -7.30
C ARG A 376 -11.98 23.79 -6.40
N GLU A 377 -12.96 24.56 -6.83
CA GLU A 377 -14.28 24.55 -6.20
C GLU A 377 -14.93 23.17 -6.33
N ARG A 378 -15.76 22.81 -5.34
CA ARG A 378 -16.51 21.56 -5.32
C ARG A 378 -17.37 21.41 -6.59
N ARG A 379 -16.94 20.55 -7.51
CA ARG A 379 -17.73 20.14 -8.69
C ARG A 379 -18.69 19.01 -8.33
N VAL A 380 -19.72 19.30 -7.51
CA VAL A 380 -20.82 18.33 -7.30
C VAL A 380 -22.14 19.09 -7.20
N GLN A 381 -23.13 18.67 -8.02
CA GLN A 381 -24.54 18.94 -7.76
C GLN A 381 -24.87 18.56 -6.32
N GLN A 382 -25.73 19.31 -5.62
CA GLN A 382 -26.28 18.87 -4.34
C GLN A 382 -26.80 17.43 -4.49
N VAL A 383 -26.05 16.46 -3.97
CA VAL A 383 -26.58 15.11 -3.79
C VAL A 383 -27.80 15.32 -2.89
N VAL A 384 -28.98 14.96 -3.38
CA VAL A 384 -30.21 14.97 -2.60
C VAL A 384 -29.87 14.22 -1.32
N LYS A 385 -29.81 14.95 -0.19
CA LYS A 385 -29.53 14.32 1.10
C LYS A 385 -30.56 13.20 1.27
N PRO A 386 -30.14 11.94 1.46
CA PRO A 386 -31.10 10.87 1.69
C PRO A 386 -31.99 11.28 2.86
N LYS A 387 -33.29 11.00 2.76
CA LYS A 387 -34.23 11.33 3.84
C LYS A 387 -33.75 10.65 5.12
N THR A 388 -33.50 11.44 6.14
CA THR A 388 -33.17 10.96 7.48
C THR A 388 -34.41 11.08 8.36
N THR A 389 -34.53 10.18 9.33
CA THR A 389 -35.55 10.24 10.37
C THR A 389 -35.25 11.41 11.30
N GLU A 390 -36.27 12.18 11.63
CA GLU A 390 -36.20 13.24 12.64
C GLU A 390 -35.97 12.65 14.03
N LEU A 391 -35.24 13.35 14.90
CA LEU A 391 -34.86 12.82 16.22
C LEU A 391 -36.06 12.39 17.08
N VAL A 392 -37.20 13.07 16.93
CA VAL A 392 -38.44 12.78 17.66
C VAL A 392 -39.09 11.47 17.21
N ASP A 393 -38.85 11.07 15.96
CA ASP A 393 -39.43 9.87 15.34
C ASP A 393 -38.44 8.69 15.33
N MET A 394 -37.28 8.84 15.97
CA MET A 394 -36.28 7.77 16.04
C MET A 394 -36.81 6.60 16.87
N PRO A 395 -36.73 5.36 16.38
CA PRO A 395 -37.09 4.21 17.19
C PRO A 395 -36.09 4.06 18.34
N ALA A 396 -36.58 3.60 19.49
CA ALA A 396 -35.75 3.36 20.67
C ALA A 396 -34.76 2.18 20.51
N ARG A 397 -34.97 1.32 19.50
CA ARG A 397 -34.14 0.15 19.19
C ARG A 397 -34.31 -0.21 17.71
N SER A 398 -33.27 -0.76 17.08
CA SER A 398 -33.34 -1.31 15.73
C SER A 398 -34.17 -2.59 15.63
N ASP A 399 -34.43 -3.02 14.40
CA ASP A 399 -35.24 -4.20 14.05
C ASP A 399 -34.44 -5.52 14.03
N VAL A 400 -33.26 -5.56 14.65
CA VAL A 400 -32.43 -6.78 14.75
C VAL A 400 -33.12 -7.86 15.60
N ALA A 401 -32.85 -9.13 15.28
CA ALA A 401 -33.38 -10.27 16.01
C ALA A 401 -33.02 -10.20 17.50
N ARG A 402 -33.95 -10.65 18.36
CA ARG A 402 -33.73 -10.70 19.82
C ARG A 402 -33.62 -12.12 20.36
N ASP A 403 -34.17 -13.08 19.62
CA ASP A 403 -34.08 -14.51 19.93
C ASP A 403 -32.78 -15.05 19.32
N VAL A 404 -31.66 -14.67 19.92
CA VAL A 404 -30.32 -15.14 19.56
C VAL A 404 -29.71 -15.84 20.76
N SER A 405 -29.15 -17.02 20.52
CA SER A 405 -28.45 -17.76 21.58
C SER A 405 -27.22 -17.00 22.06
N ILE A 406 -27.18 -16.75 23.37
CA ILE A 406 -26.02 -16.15 24.03
C ILE A 406 -24.92 -17.20 24.14
N PRO A 407 -23.75 -17.00 23.51
CA PRO A 407 -22.65 -17.96 23.60
C PRO A 407 -22.08 -17.96 25.02
N LYS A 408 -21.46 -19.07 25.42
CA LYS A 408 -20.79 -19.17 26.73
C LYS A 408 -19.30 -18.90 26.56
N PRO A 409 -18.72 -17.87 27.20
CA PRO A 409 -17.29 -17.61 27.09
C PRO A 409 -16.50 -18.65 27.89
N PRO A 410 -15.25 -18.95 27.49
CA PRO A 410 -14.40 -19.91 28.20
C PRO A 410 -13.91 -19.40 29.56
N PHE A 411 -13.92 -18.08 29.78
CA PHE A 411 -13.57 -17.42 31.04
C PHE A 411 -14.19 -16.02 31.10
N TRP A 412 -14.19 -15.41 32.29
CA TRP A 412 -14.53 -14.00 32.47
C TRP A 412 -13.28 -13.18 32.80
N GLY A 413 -13.32 -11.89 32.47
CA GLY A 413 -12.18 -10.99 32.65
C GLY A 413 -11.24 -11.03 31.45
N SER A 414 -9.98 -10.68 31.66
CA SER A 414 -9.00 -10.51 30.57
C SER A 414 -7.74 -11.35 30.74
N ARG A 415 -7.17 -11.79 29.61
CA ARG A 415 -5.94 -12.58 29.50
C ARG A 415 -4.97 -11.92 28.53
N VAL A 416 -3.69 -12.18 28.75
CA VAL A 416 -2.59 -11.71 27.90
C VAL A 416 -1.98 -12.90 27.19
N VAL A 417 -1.72 -12.74 25.89
CA VAL A 417 -0.91 -13.67 25.09
C VAL A 417 0.22 -12.89 24.42
N ARG A 418 1.43 -13.40 24.54
CA ARG A 418 2.65 -12.82 23.99
C ARG A 418 3.39 -13.86 23.16
N GLY A 419 4.16 -13.41 22.17
CA GLY A 419 4.97 -14.31 21.35
C GLY A 419 4.14 -15.15 20.39
N VAL A 420 3.06 -14.58 19.84
CA VAL A 420 2.27 -15.23 18.79
C VAL A 420 3.17 -15.44 17.57
N ALA A 421 3.25 -16.67 17.06
CA ALA A 421 4.14 -16.97 15.94
C ALA A 421 3.66 -16.24 14.69
N LEU A 422 4.59 -15.62 13.95
CA LEU A 422 4.29 -14.88 12.71
C LEU A 422 3.49 -15.74 11.72
N SER A 423 3.87 -17.01 11.57
CA SER A 423 3.19 -17.99 10.71
C SER A 423 1.71 -18.21 11.03
N ASP A 424 1.27 -17.93 12.25
CA ASP A 424 -0.12 -18.19 12.67
C ASP A 424 -1.09 -17.14 12.11
N TYR A 425 -0.64 -15.89 11.99
CA TYR A 425 -1.48 -14.78 11.53
C TYR A 425 -1.10 -14.24 10.15
N THR A 426 0.05 -14.60 9.57
CA THR A 426 0.35 -14.31 8.15
C THR A 426 -0.76 -14.73 7.18
N PRO A 427 -1.46 -15.88 7.33
CA PRO A 427 -2.57 -16.25 6.45
C PRO A 427 -3.76 -15.29 6.48
N TYR A 428 -3.85 -14.42 7.48
CA TYR A 428 -4.89 -13.39 7.63
C TYR A 428 -4.48 -12.03 7.04
N LEU A 429 -3.31 -11.96 6.41
CA LEU A 429 -2.80 -10.74 5.78
C LEU A 429 -3.61 -10.40 4.53
N ASP A 430 -4.15 -9.18 4.47
CA ASP A 430 -4.74 -8.65 3.24
C ASP A 430 -3.62 -8.18 2.29
N GLU A 431 -3.18 -9.09 1.41
CA GLU A 431 -2.14 -8.81 0.42
C GLU A 431 -2.49 -7.64 -0.50
N ARG A 432 -3.79 -7.44 -0.78
CA ARG A 432 -4.22 -6.34 -1.63
C ARG A 432 -4.06 -5.00 -0.91
N ALA A 433 -4.44 -4.92 0.36
CA ALA A 433 -4.21 -3.73 1.17
C ALA A 433 -2.71 -3.42 1.33
N LEU A 434 -1.88 -4.46 1.49
CA LEU A 434 -0.43 -4.33 1.56
C LEU A 434 0.17 -3.81 0.24
N PHE A 435 0.00 -4.55 -0.85
CA PHE A 435 0.67 -4.27 -2.12
C PHE A 435 0.17 -2.99 -2.78
N LEU A 436 -1.15 -2.84 -2.90
CA LEU A 436 -1.74 -1.68 -3.56
C LEU A 436 -1.75 -0.44 -2.65
N GLY A 437 -2.10 -0.63 -1.38
CA GLY A 437 -2.30 0.45 -0.43
C GLY A 437 -1.00 0.96 0.19
N GLN A 438 -0.28 0.07 0.88
CA GLN A 438 0.91 0.46 1.65
C GLN A 438 2.16 0.60 0.77
N TRP A 439 2.41 -0.36 -0.12
CA TRP A 439 3.60 -0.37 -0.98
C TRP A 439 3.42 0.37 -2.30
N GLY A 440 2.17 0.73 -2.62
CA GLY A 440 1.85 1.55 -3.79
C GLY A 440 2.08 0.85 -5.13
N LEU A 441 2.02 -0.48 -5.19
CA LEU A 441 2.08 -1.26 -6.42
C LEU A 441 0.77 -1.11 -7.19
N LYS A 442 0.75 -0.20 -8.16
CA LYS A 442 -0.42 0.15 -8.96
C LYS A 442 -0.23 -0.32 -10.39
N ALA A 443 -1.29 -0.83 -11.01
CA ALA A 443 -1.28 -1.10 -12.44
C ALA A 443 -0.92 0.18 -13.23
N SER A 444 -0.05 0.02 -14.23
CA SER A 444 0.35 1.14 -15.09
C SER A 444 -0.84 1.63 -15.93
N ARG A 445 -0.82 2.92 -16.30
CA ARG A 445 -1.84 3.50 -17.19
C ARG A 445 -1.42 3.30 -18.65
N GLY A 446 -1.70 2.12 -19.22
CA GLY A 446 -1.41 1.79 -20.62
C GLY A 446 -1.05 0.32 -20.81
N ASP A 447 -0.18 0.01 -21.79
CA ASP A 447 0.36 -1.35 -22.05
C ASP A 447 1.42 -1.80 -21.03
N GLY A 448 1.38 -1.26 -19.80
CA GLY A 448 2.29 -1.65 -18.73
C GLY A 448 1.79 -2.85 -17.92
N PRO A 449 2.57 -3.32 -16.94
CA PRO A 449 2.25 -4.52 -16.19
C PRO A 449 0.95 -4.35 -15.41
N SER A 450 0.15 -5.42 -15.41
CA SER A 450 -1.09 -5.49 -14.63
C SER A 450 -0.79 -5.55 -13.13
N TYR A 451 -1.80 -5.23 -12.31
CA TYR A 451 -1.66 -5.38 -10.86
C TYR A 451 -1.30 -6.82 -10.44
N ALA A 452 -1.88 -7.83 -11.10
CA ALA A 452 -1.61 -9.23 -10.80
C ALA A 452 -0.14 -9.59 -11.08
N GLU A 453 0.39 -9.13 -12.22
CA GLU A 453 1.80 -9.33 -12.57
C GLU A 453 2.74 -8.64 -11.58
N LEU A 454 2.44 -7.41 -11.16
CA LEU A 454 3.24 -6.69 -10.16
C LEU A 454 3.18 -7.36 -8.78
N ALA A 455 2.01 -7.84 -8.36
CA ALA A 455 1.87 -8.58 -7.11
C ALA A 455 2.72 -9.86 -7.13
N GLU A 456 2.73 -10.59 -8.24
CA GLU A 456 3.49 -11.84 -8.35
C GLU A 456 5.00 -11.63 -8.49
N THR A 457 5.41 -10.66 -9.32
CA THR A 457 6.84 -10.45 -9.67
C THR A 457 7.58 -9.58 -8.66
N GLU A 458 6.87 -8.69 -7.95
CA GLU A 458 7.48 -7.77 -6.98
C GLU A 458 6.90 -7.93 -5.57
N GLY A 459 5.58 -7.97 -5.43
CA GLY A 459 4.91 -8.04 -4.13
C GLY A 459 5.29 -9.29 -3.32
N LEU A 460 5.05 -10.48 -3.88
CA LEU A 460 5.30 -11.76 -3.20
C LEU A 460 6.78 -11.97 -2.85
N PRO A 461 7.77 -11.71 -3.74
CA PRO A 461 9.17 -11.81 -3.37
C PRO A 461 9.58 -10.90 -2.20
N ARG A 462 9.11 -9.66 -2.18
CA ARG A 462 9.37 -8.71 -1.09
C ARG A 462 8.71 -9.13 0.20
N LEU A 463 7.47 -9.61 0.12
CA LEU A 463 6.76 -10.15 1.29
C LEU A 463 7.52 -11.32 1.90
N ARG A 464 7.97 -12.28 1.08
CA ARG A 464 8.79 -13.41 1.56
C ARG A 464 10.08 -12.93 2.22
N TYR A 465 10.79 -12.00 1.59
CA TYR A 465 11.99 -11.39 2.15
C TYR A 465 11.74 -10.83 3.56
N TRP A 466 10.67 -10.06 3.75
CA TRP A 466 10.34 -9.49 5.06
C TRP A 466 9.88 -10.52 6.07
N LEU A 467 9.06 -11.50 5.66
CA LEU A 467 8.59 -12.57 6.54
C LEU A 467 9.74 -13.44 7.06
N ASP A 468 10.83 -13.59 6.30
CA ASP A 468 12.04 -14.28 6.74
C ASP A 468 12.91 -13.39 7.66
N ARG A 469 13.02 -12.10 7.32
CA ARG A 469 13.91 -11.14 8.01
C ARG A 469 13.38 -10.70 9.37
N ILE A 470 12.08 -10.39 9.47
CA ILE A 470 11.41 -9.91 10.68
C ILE A 470 11.69 -10.79 11.91
N PRO A 471 11.47 -12.12 11.87
CA PRO A 471 11.73 -12.97 13.04
C PRO A 471 13.23 -13.12 13.31
N THR A 472 14.07 -13.13 12.28
CA THR A 472 15.53 -13.28 12.40
C THR A 472 16.17 -12.08 13.11
N GLU A 473 15.67 -10.87 12.84
CA GLU A 473 16.17 -9.62 13.43
C GLU A 473 15.34 -9.12 14.62
N ALA A 474 14.34 -9.90 15.08
CA ALA A 474 13.44 -9.55 16.18
C ALA A 474 12.82 -8.15 16.02
N MET A 475 12.30 -7.86 14.82
CA MET A 475 11.76 -6.54 14.48
C MET A 475 10.35 -6.27 15.02
N ILE A 476 9.64 -7.30 15.49
CA ILE A 476 8.29 -7.18 16.04
C ILE A 476 8.13 -8.03 17.29
N GLU A 477 7.20 -7.63 18.15
CA GLU A 477 6.83 -8.29 19.39
C GLU A 477 5.30 -8.46 19.47
N PRO A 478 4.72 -9.39 18.69
CA PRO A 478 3.26 -9.56 18.62
C PRO A 478 2.69 -9.98 19.97
N ALA A 479 1.72 -9.21 20.44
CA ALA A 479 1.03 -9.45 21.70
C ALA A 479 -0.45 -9.06 21.61
N VAL A 480 -1.26 -9.75 22.41
CA VAL A 480 -2.70 -9.55 22.50
C VAL A 480 -3.13 -9.53 23.95
N VAL A 481 -3.98 -8.58 24.30
CA VAL A 481 -4.81 -8.64 25.50
C VAL A 481 -6.26 -8.69 25.08
N TYR A 482 -7.00 -9.66 25.60
CA TYR A 482 -8.41 -9.85 25.23
C TYR A 482 -9.21 -10.34 26.43
N GLY A 483 -10.52 -10.25 26.36
CA GLY A 483 -11.38 -10.70 27.43
C GLY A 483 -12.85 -10.75 27.09
N TYR A 484 -13.60 -11.41 27.96
CA TYR A 484 -15.06 -11.55 27.88
C TYR A 484 -15.67 -10.96 29.13
N PHE A 485 -16.78 -10.24 28.96
CA PHE A 485 -17.45 -9.55 30.06
C PHE A 485 -18.96 -9.67 29.95
N PRO A 486 -19.67 -9.86 31.08
CA PRO A 486 -21.12 -9.85 31.10
C PRO A 486 -21.62 -8.43 30.83
N CYS A 487 -22.66 -8.31 30.01
CA CYS A 487 -23.20 -7.03 29.60
C CYS A 487 -24.70 -7.08 29.34
N TYR A 488 -25.31 -5.91 29.19
CA TYR A 488 -26.67 -5.75 28.67
C TYR A 488 -26.77 -4.39 27.99
N SER A 489 -27.78 -4.23 27.13
CA SER A 489 -28.09 -2.94 26.51
C SER A 489 -29.12 -2.14 27.32
N GLU A 490 -28.92 -0.83 27.40
CA GLU A 490 -29.83 0.14 27.98
C GLU A 490 -29.99 1.31 27.00
N GLY A 491 -30.98 1.20 26.11
CA GLY A 491 -31.13 2.15 25.00
C GLY A 491 -29.93 2.09 24.04
N ASP A 492 -29.28 3.23 23.82
CA ASP A 492 -28.11 3.36 22.94
C ASP A 492 -26.78 2.99 23.65
N ASP A 493 -26.87 2.57 24.92
CA ASP A 493 -25.72 2.20 25.73
C ASP A 493 -25.52 0.68 25.83
N LEU A 494 -24.26 0.26 25.87
CA LEU A 494 -23.84 -1.07 26.31
C LEU A 494 -23.23 -0.96 27.70
N VAL A 495 -23.88 -1.59 28.68
CA VAL A 495 -23.45 -1.61 30.07
C VAL A 495 -22.70 -2.91 30.35
N VAL A 496 -21.44 -2.79 30.75
CA VAL A 496 -20.62 -3.94 31.17
C VAL A 496 -20.60 -4.01 32.68
N VAL A 497 -20.85 -5.18 33.25
CA VAL A 497 -20.94 -5.37 34.71
C VAL A 497 -19.75 -6.14 35.27
N TRP A 498 -19.53 -6.02 36.58
CA TRP A 498 -18.58 -6.86 37.29
C TRP A 498 -19.04 -8.32 37.26
N HIS A 499 -18.12 -9.23 36.91
CA HIS A 499 -18.37 -10.67 36.85
C HIS A 499 -18.00 -11.40 38.14
N GLU A 500 -17.33 -10.73 39.08
CA GLU A 500 -16.90 -11.28 40.35
C GLU A 500 -16.70 -10.18 41.40
N GLY A 501 -16.58 -10.57 42.66
CA GLY A 501 -16.27 -9.67 43.78
C GLY A 501 -17.51 -9.01 44.41
N PRO A 502 -17.31 -8.06 45.35
CA PRO A 502 -18.40 -7.42 46.10
C PRO A 502 -19.32 -6.54 45.24
N ASP A 503 -18.88 -6.19 44.04
CA ASP A 503 -19.62 -5.39 43.06
C ASP A 503 -20.21 -6.25 41.93
N GLU A 504 -20.17 -7.58 42.01
CA GLU A 504 -20.74 -8.50 41.02
C GLU A 504 -22.17 -8.08 40.62
N GLY A 505 -22.41 -8.00 39.31
CA GLY A 505 -23.68 -7.56 38.71
C GLY A 505 -23.89 -6.04 38.69
N LYS A 506 -23.04 -5.24 39.34
CA LYS A 506 -23.08 -3.77 39.22
C LYS A 506 -22.35 -3.30 37.98
N GLU A 507 -22.73 -2.13 37.48
CA GLU A 507 -22.06 -1.45 36.37
C GLU A 507 -20.57 -1.23 36.66
N ARG A 508 -19.74 -1.63 35.69
CA ARG A 508 -18.27 -1.45 35.71
C ARG A 508 -17.85 -0.35 34.75
N VAL A 509 -18.33 -0.42 33.50
CA VAL A 509 -18.13 0.60 32.46
C VAL A 509 -19.35 0.67 31.56
N ARG A 510 -19.50 1.79 30.83
CA ARG A 510 -20.60 2.05 29.89
C ARG A 510 -20.03 2.59 28.59
N PHE A 511 -20.51 2.04 27.47
CA PHE A 511 -20.23 2.53 26.13
C PHE A 511 -21.51 3.11 25.54
N THR A 512 -21.42 4.27 24.90
CA THR A 512 -22.57 4.95 24.29
C THR A 512 -22.37 5.01 22.78
N PHE A 513 -23.30 4.47 22.01
CA PHE A 513 -23.14 4.36 20.56
C PHE A 513 -24.14 5.24 19.81
N PRO A 514 -23.73 5.86 18.69
CA PRO A 514 -24.67 6.58 17.84
C PRO A 514 -25.63 5.61 17.13
N ARG A 515 -26.86 6.08 16.95
CA ARG A 515 -27.90 5.37 16.20
C ARG A 515 -28.02 5.91 14.78
N GLN A 516 -28.06 5.02 13.79
CA GLN A 516 -28.34 5.39 12.41
C GLN A 516 -29.64 6.17 12.30
N ARG A 517 -29.61 7.30 11.58
CA ARG A 517 -30.81 8.10 11.29
C ARG A 517 -31.57 7.67 10.04
N ARG A 518 -31.24 6.51 9.48
CA ARG A 518 -31.81 5.98 8.23
C ARG A 518 -31.75 4.46 8.23
N ASP A 519 -32.28 3.87 7.16
CA ASP A 519 -32.26 2.43 6.91
C ASP A 519 -32.88 1.65 8.09
N ARG A 520 -32.10 0.82 8.79
CA ARG A 520 -32.55 -0.05 9.90
C ARG A 520 -32.37 0.58 11.29
N HIS A 521 -31.91 1.83 11.36
CA HIS A 521 -31.63 2.54 12.61
C HIS A 521 -30.70 1.78 13.55
N LEU A 522 -29.70 1.09 13.00
CA LEU A 522 -28.75 0.27 13.76
C LEU A 522 -27.99 1.09 14.80
N CYS A 523 -27.79 0.48 15.96
CA CYS A 523 -26.93 0.92 17.05
C CYS A 523 -26.20 -0.31 17.60
N LEU A 524 -24.93 -0.17 17.99
CA LEU A 524 -24.13 -1.33 18.44
C LEU A 524 -24.69 -1.98 19.72
N SER A 525 -25.31 -1.20 20.61
CA SER A 525 -25.96 -1.74 21.82
C SER A 525 -27.08 -2.72 21.48
N ASP A 526 -27.78 -2.54 20.37
CA ASP A 526 -28.96 -3.34 20.02
C ASP A 526 -28.64 -4.80 19.70
N PHE A 527 -27.37 -5.12 19.42
CA PHE A 527 -26.91 -6.48 19.18
C PHE A 527 -26.76 -7.31 20.46
N PHE A 528 -26.98 -6.72 21.64
CA PHE A 528 -26.91 -7.38 22.94
C PHE A 528 -28.26 -7.38 23.65
N CYS A 529 -28.53 -8.38 24.50
CA CYS A 529 -29.76 -8.48 25.29
C CYS A 529 -30.08 -7.16 26.04
N ASP A 530 -31.33 -6.69 25.96
CA ASP A 530 -31.78 -5.53 26.73
C ASP A 530 -31.89 -5.83 28.22
N GLN A 531 -31.69 -4.81 29.06
CA GLN A 531 -31.87 -4.91 30.51
C GLN A 531 -33.25 -5.47 30.91
N ALA A 532 -34.30 -5.14 30.15
CA ALA A 532 -35.66 -5.57 30.44
C ALA A 532 -35.89 -7.08 30.19
N SER A 533 -35.02 -7.73 29.40
CA SER A 533 -35.00 -9.19 29.24
C SER A 533 -34.61 -9.93 30.52
N GLY A 534 -33.91 -9.26 31.45
CA GLY A 534 -33.36 -9.85 32.67
C GLY A 534 -32.21 -10.83 32.43
N GLN A 535 -31.71 -10.95 31.19
CA GLN A 535 -30.57 -11.80 30.83
C GLN A 535 -29.31 -10.95 30.61
N LEU A 536 -28.17 -11.49 31.03
CA LEU A 536 -26.86 -10.92 30.71
C LEU A 536 -26.33 -11.58 29.45
N ASP A 537 -25.91 -10.74 28.51
CA ASP A 537 -25.21 -11.12 27.29
C ASP A 537 -23.68 -11.10 27.51
N VAL A 538 -22.92 -11.44 26.46
CA VAL A 538 -21.46 -11.52 26.47
C VAL A 538 -20.91 -10.57 25.43
N VAL A 539 -20.04 -9.66 25.86
CA VAL A 539 -19.22 -8.85 24.97
C VAL A 539 -17.76 -9.25 25.11
N ALA A 540 -17.05 -9.30 23.98
CA ALA A 540 -15.61 -9.48 23.97
C ALA A 540 -14.91 -8.19 23.52
N PHE A 541 -13.72 -7.97 24.06
CA PHE A 541 -12.83 -6.88 23.63
C PHE A 541 -11.43 -7.43 23.40
N HIS A 542 -10.68 -6.81 22.50
CA HIS A 542 -9.26 -7.07 22.34
C HIS A 542 -8.46 -5.80 22.05
N VAL A 543 -7.20 -5.81 22.44
CA VAL A 543 -6.15 -4.90 21.96
C VAL A 543 -4.99 -5.78 21.49
N VAL A 544 -4.54 -5.56 20.27
CA VAL A 544 -3.39 -6.25 19.67
C VAL A 544 -2.30 -5.24 19.35
N THR A 545 -1.05 -5.69 19.31
CA THR A 545 0.10 -4.84 18.94
C THR A 545 1.21 -5.65 18.29
N MET A 546 2.00 -5.00 17.43
CA MET A 546 3.31 -5.48 16.97
C MET A 546 4.46 -5.05 17.90
N GLY A 547 4.15 -4.29 18.96
CA GLY A 547 5.12 -3.85 19.96
C GLY A 547 6.04 -2.72 19.50
N GLN A 548 6.76 -2.11 20.46
CA GLN A 548 7.63 -0.96 20.21
C GLN A 548 8.82 -1.31 19.28
N ALA A 549 9.18 -2.60 19.20
CA ALA A 549 10.21 -3.10 18.30
C ALA A 549 9.95 -2.70 16.83
N ALA A 550 8.68 -2.69 16.39
CA ALA A 550 8.30 -2.34 15.02
C ALA A 550 8.65 -0.88 14.69
N SER A 551 8.28 0.05 15.56
CA SER A 551 8.60 1.48 15.41
C SER A 551 10.11 1.73 15.51
N ASN A 552 10.82 0.98 16.37
CA ASN A 552 12.28 1.08 16.49
C ASN A 552 13.00 0.57 15.23
N ALA A 553 12.55 -0.54 14.65
CA ALA A 553 13.14 -1.12 13.44
C ALA A 553 12.92 -0.22 12.22
N THR A 554 11.70 0.30 12.05
CA THR A 554 11.39 1.26 10.98
C THR A 554 12.16 2.57 11.17
N GLY A 555 12.24 3.10 12.40
CA GLY A 555 13.05 4.29 12.69
C GLY A 555 14.53 4.12 12.37
N LYS A 556 15.11 2.95 12.62
CA LYS A 556 16.51 2.63 12.21
C LYS A 556 16.69 2.63 10.69
N LEU A 557 15.74 2.05 9.94
CA LEU A 557 15.79 2.03 8.48
C LEU A 557 15.67 3.44 7.91
N PHE A 558 14.75 4.25 8.46
CA PHE A 558 14.60 5.65 8.06
C PHE A 558 15.88 6.47 8.32
N ALA A 559 16.46 6.34 9.51
CA ALA A 559 17.71 7.02 9.87
C ALA A 559 18.94 6.54 9.09
N ALA A 560 18.88 5.33 8.52
CA ALA A 560 19.92 4.78 7.67
C ALA A 560 19.69 5.08 6.18
N ASP A 561 18.74 5.97 5.85
CA ASP A 561 18.33 6.31 4.49
C ASP A 561 17.87 5.10 3.66
N ALA A 562 17.48 3.99 4.30
CA ALA A 562 16.94 2.80 3.64
C ALA A 562 15.43 2.96 3.42
N TYR A 563 15.05 3.97 2.64
CA TYR A 563 13.67 4.46 2.52
C TYR A 563 12.69 3.43 1.94
N ARG A 564 13.11 2.63 0.96
CA ARG A 564 12.27 1.56 0.41
C ARG A 564 11.99 0.53 1.49
N ASP A 565 13.04 0.06 2.16
CA ASP A 565 12.94 -0.93 3.21
C ASP A 565 12.12 -0.42 4.40
N TYR A 566 12.29 0.85 4.78
CA TYR A 566 11.49 1.54 5.78
C TYR A 566 10.00 1.50 5.44
N LEU A 567 9.63 1.94 4.23
CA LEU A 567 8.23 1.98 3.80
C LEU A 567 7.64 0.57 3.77
N GLU A 568 8.40 -0.39 3.26
CA GLU A 568 7.94 -1.77 3.14
C GLU A 568 7.68 -2.41 4.51
N LEU A 569 8.66 -2.32 5.42
CA LEU A 569 8.53 -2.84 6.79
C LEU A 569 7.43 -2.13 7.57
N HIS A 570 7.34 -0.81 7.48
CA HIS A 570 6.30 -0.06 8.17
C HIS A 570 4.92 -0.48 7.67
N GLY A 571 4.71 -0.47 6.35
CA GLY A 571 3.45 -0.90 5.73
C GLY A 571 3.07 -2.33 6.10
N LEU A 572 4.04 -3.24 6.09
CA LEU A 572 3.83 -4.63 6.49
C LEU A 572 3.49 -4.75 7.98
N SER A 573 4.16 -4.02 8.87
CA SER A 573 3.87 -4.06 10.31
C SER A 573 2.45 -3.59 10.63
N VAL A 574 1.93 -2.59 9.90
CA VAL A 574 0.53 -2.15 10.01
C VAL A 574 -0.42 -3.26 9.54
N GLN A 575 -0.17 -3.88 8.38
CA GLN A 575 -1.02 -4.97 7.88
C GLN A 575 -0.93 -6.24 8.74
N LEU A 576 0.21 -6.54 9.32
CA LEU A 576 0.39 -7.61 10.30
C LEU A 576 -0.36 -7.34 11.61
N THR A 577 -0.51 -6.07 12.00
CA THR A 577 -1.37 -5.66 13.13
C THR A 577 -2.83 -6.02 12.87
N GLU A 578 -3.35 -5.69 11.68
CA GLU A 578 -4.71 -6.07 11.26
C GLU A 578 -4.87 -7.58 11.10
N ALA A 579 -3.86 -8.27 10.55
CA ALA A 579 -3.88 -9.72 10.42
C ALA A 579 -3.91 -10.40 11.80
N LEU A 580 -3.14 -9.91 12.78
CA LEU A 580 -3.19 -10.38 14.16
C LEU A 580 -4.57 -10.11 14.79
N ALA A 581 -5.17 -8.96 14.53
CA ALA A 581 -6.52 -8.64 15.00
C ALA A 581 -7.56 -9.61 14.43
N GLU A 582 -7.50 -9.92 13.14
CA GLU A 582 -8.44 -10.84 12.48
C GLU A 582 -8.21 -12.29 12.92
N PHE A 583 -6.95 -12.72 13.03
CA PHE A 583 -6.59 -14.01 13.60
C PHE A 583 -7.12 -14.18 15.03
N TRP A 584 -6.98 -13.14 15.85
CA TRP A 584 -7.48 -13.20 17.22
C TRP A 584 -9.01 -13.15 17.29
N HIS A 585 -9.65 -12.43 16.38
CA HIS A 585 -11.10 -12.45 16.22
C HIS A 585 -11.60 -13.84 15.83
N ALA A 586 -10.92 -14.55 14.92
CA ALA A 586 -11.22 -15.93 14.57
C ALA A 586 -11.10 -16.87 15.79
N ARG A 587 -10.05 -16.71 16.61
CA ARG A 587 -9.93 -17.43 17.89
C ARG A 587 -11.07 -17.13 18.85
N ILE A 588 -11.50 -15.88 18.95
CA ILE A 588 -12.64 -15.53 19.81
C ILE A 588 -13.93 -16.20 19.31
N ARG A 589 -14.15 -16.28 17.99
CA ARG A 589 -15.29 -17.03 17.42
C ARG A 589 -15.19 -18.52 17.72
N GLU A 590 -14.00 -19.11 17.63
CA GLU A 590 -13.76 -20.51 18.02
C GLU A 590 -14.06 -20.75 19.50
N GLU A 591 -13.54 -19.89 20.38
CA GLU A 591 -13.77 -19.93 21.83
C GLU A 591 -15.25 -19.78 22.22
N LEU A 592 -16.02 -19.03 21.43
CA LEU A 592 -17.48 -18.89 21.59
C LEU A 592 -18.29 -19.97 20.86
N CYS A 593 -17.63 -20.95 20.23
CA CYS A 593 -18.24 -22.02 19.44
C CYS A 593 -19.05 -21.53 18.22
N LEU A 594 -18.60 -20.46 17.57
CA LEU A 594 -19.22 -19.82 16.41
C LEU A 594 -18.48 -20.07 15.09
N SER A 595 -17.26 -20.62 15.14
CA SER A 595 -16.40 -20.83 13.96
C SER A 595 -16.97 -21.82 12.93
N ALA A 596 -18.01 -22.59 13.28
CA ALA A 596 -18.73 -23.43 12.32
C ALA A 596 -19.46 -22.62 11.22
N GLU A 597 -19.70 -21.32 11.46
CA GLU A 597 -20.30 -20.38 10.51
C GLU A 597 -19.26 -19.61 9.69
N ASP A 598 -17.96 -19.84 9.92
CA ASP A 598 -16.88 -19.19 9.16
C ASP A 598 -16.80 -19.77 7.75
N ASN A 599 -16.60 -18.88 6.77
CA ASN A 599 -16.39 -19.27 5.39
C ASN A 599 -15.02 -19.98 5.26
N PRO A 600 -14.97 -21.18 4.66
CA PRO A 600 -13.70 -21.89 4.48
C PRO A 600 -12.73 -21.18 3.52
N ASP A 601 -13.23 -20.25 2.69
CA ASP A 601 -12.44 -19.40 1.82
C ASP A 601 -11.92 -18.18 2.60
N MET A 602 -10.59 -18.10 2.79
CA MET A 602 -9.94 -17.03 3.55
C MET A 602 -10.20 -15.64 2.95
N ASP A 603 -10.22 -15.52 1.63
CA ASP A 603 -10.49 -14.25 0.96
C ASP A 603 -11.91 -13.77 1.27
N ALA A 604 -12.90 -14.66 1.19
CA ALA A 604 -14.28 -14.34 1.58
C ALA A 604 -14.41 -14.06 3.08
N LEU A 605 -13.65 -14.77 3.92
CA LEU A 605 -13.61 -14.55 5.37
C LEU A 605 -13.15 -13.12 5.68
N ILE A 606 -12.03 -12.69 5.09
CA ILE A 606 -11.41 -11.38 5.34
C ILE A 606 -12.16 -10.26 4.60
N SER A 607 -12.30 -10.35 3.28
CA SER A 607 -12.78 -9.24 2.43
C SER A 607 -14.30 -9.02 2.49
N LYS A 608 -15.08 -10.06 2.86
CA LYS A 608 -16.55 -10.00 2.87
C LYS A 608 -17.17 -10.20 4.24
N GLN A 609 -16.36 -10.25 5.31
CA GLN A 609 -16.80 -10.67 6.64
C GLN A 609 -17.63 -11.96 6.59
N GLY A 610 -17.07 -12.98 5.93
CA GLY A 610 -17.69 -14.29 5.74
C GLY A 610 -17.77 -15.11 7.04
N TYR A 611 -18.20 -14.51 8.14
CA TYR A 611 -18.34 -15.11 9.46
C TYR A 611 -19.54 -14.49 10.19
N ARG A 612 -19.96 -15.14 11.28
CA ARG A 612 -20.94 -14.60 12.23
C ARG A 612 -20.29 -13.56 13.13
N GLY A 613 -21.05 -12.49 13.40
CA GLY A 613 -20.58 -11.38 14.23
C GLY A 613 -19.73 -10.37 13.46
N SER A 614 -19.22 -9.38 14.18
CA SER A 614 -18.33 -8.36 13.65
C SER A 614 -17.44 -7.79 14.75
N ARG A 615 -16.23 -7.36 14.38
CA ARG A 615 -15.35 -6.53 15.21
C ARG A 615 -15.55 -5.07 14.83
N TYR A 616 -15.54 -4.15 15.79
CA TYR A 616 -15.62 -2.72 15.53
C TYR A 616 -14.54 -1.99 16.31
N SER A 617 -13.76 -1.16 15.62
CA SER A 617 -12.71 -0.35 16.23
C SER A 617 -13.21 1.06 16.47
N PHE A 618 -12.89 1.64 17.61
CA PHE A 618 -13.29 3.00 17.95
C PHE A 618 -12.63 4.01 17.01
N GLY A 619 -13.38 5.06 16.64
CA GLY A 619 -13.02 6.00 15.58
C GLY A 619 -13.60 5.66 14.20
N TYR A 620 -14.12 4.44 14.02
CA TYR A 620 -14.84 4.06 12.80
C TYR A 620 -16.32 4.48 12.85
N PRO A 621 -17.02 4.54 11.70
CA PRO A 621 -18.37 5.11 11.61
C PRO A 621 -19.45 4.49 12.51
N ALA A 622 -19.28 3.26 13.01
CA ALA A 622 -20.22 2.61 13.94
C ALA A 622 -20.00 3.02 15.41
N CYS A 623 -18.76 3.39 15.77
CA CYS A 623 -18.35 3.85 17.10
C CYS A 623 -17.30 4.96 16.97
N PRO A 624 -17.68 6.15 16.45
CA PRO A 624 -16.74 7.19 16.04
C PRO A 624 -16.03 7.89 17.21
N ASP A 625 -16.53 7.72 18.43
CA ASP A 625 -16.00 8.38 19.61
C ASP A 625 -14.78 7.64 20.18
N LEU A 626 -13.60 8.18 19.92
CA LEU A 626 -12.33 7.65 20.40
C LEU A 626 -12.17 7.70 21.93
N GLU A 627 -12.87 8.59 22.63
CA GLU A 627 -12.73 8.73 24.10
C GLU A 627 -13.13 7.45 24.84
N GLN A 628 -14.07 6.70 24.26
CA GLN A 628 -14.50 5.40 24.79
C GLN A 628 -13.40 4.32 24.79
N GLN A 629 -12.25 4.54 24.16
CA GLN A 629 -11.07 3.68 24.36
C GLN A 629 -10.61 3.67 25.82
N THR A 630 -10.87 4.71 26.60
CA THR A 630 -10.59 4.73 28.05
C THR A 630 -11.30 3.59 28.79
N GLU A 631 -12.52 3.23 28.38
CA GLU A 631 -13.27 2.14 28.98
C GLU A 631 -12.66 0.78 28.60
N ILE A 632 -12.17 0.61 27.37
CA ILE A 632 -11.40 -0.59 26.97
C ILE A 632 -10.15 -0.72 27.83
N VAL A 633 -9.42 0.38 28.07
CA VAL A 633 -8.22 0.39 28.92
C VAL A 633 -8.55 -0.06 30.34
N LYS A 634 -9.68 0.39 30.93
CA LYS A 634 -10.13 -0.05 32.27
C LYS A 634 -10.51 -1.54 32.33
N LEU A 635 -10.98 -2.11 31.21
CA LEU A 635 -11.36 -3.52 31.13
C LEU A 635 -10.16 -4.44 30.90
N LEU A 636 -9.28 -4.05 29.97
CA LEU A 636 -8.22 -4.90 29.45
C LEU A 636 -6.84 -4.58 29.98
N ASP A 637 -6.57 -3.42 30.56
CA ASP A 637 -5.23 -3.03 31.02
C ASP A 637 -4.12 -3.35 29.97
N PRO A 638 -4.15 -2.67 28.80
CA PRO A 638 -3.24 -2.93 27.69
C PRO A 638 -1.77 -2.57 27.97
N ALA A 639 -1.47 -1.85 29.07
CA ALA A 639 -0.10 -1.65 29.54
C ALA A 639 0.61 -2.99 29.81
N ARG A 640 -0.16 -4.05 30.13
CA ARG A 640 0.34 -5.43 30.27
C ARG A 640 0.91 -6.03 29.00
N ILE A 641 0.70 -5.41 27.84
CA ILE A 641 1.34 -5.75 26.55
C ILE A 641 2.20 -4.60 25.99
N GLY A 642 2.47 -3.56 26.80
CA GLY A 642 3.27 -2.40 26.38
C GLY A 642 2.51 -1.39 25.53
N VAL A 643 1.16 -1.46 25.53
CA VAL A 643 0.32 -0.50 24.82
C VAL A 643 -0.25 0.53 25.78
N GLU A 644 -0.03 1.80 25.48
CA GLU A 644 -0.49 2.95 26.25
C GLU A 644 -1.53 3.77 25.46
N LEU A 645 -2.39 4.50 26.17
CA LEU A 645 -3.36 5.41 25.56
C LEU A 645 -2.85 6.85 25.69
N SER A 646 -2.76 7.58 24.58
CA SER A 646 -2.38 8.99 24.59
C SER A 646 -3.48 9.88 25.17
N GLU A 647 -3.15 11.16 25.42
CA GLU A 647 -4.13 12.17 25.86
C GLU A 647 -5.30 12.33 24.88
N GLU A 648 -5.06 12.08 23.58
CA GLU A 648 -6.07 12.12 22.52
C GLU A 648 -6.68 10.75 22.19
N PHE A 649 -6.54 9.80 23.11
CA PHE A 649 -7.15 8.47 23.04
C PHE A 649 -6.63 7.59 21.89
N GLN A 650 -5.36 7.75 21.52
CA GLN A 650 -4.69 6.90 20.53
C GLN A 650 -3.85 5.82 21.21
N LEU A 651 -3.78 4.65 20.59
CA LEU A 651 -2.93 3.56 21.07
C LEU A 651 -1.47 3.81 20.68
N HIS A 652 -0.55 3.55 21.60
CA HIS A 652 0.89 3.64 21.39
C HIS A 652 1.57 2.34 21.85
N PRO A 653 2.40 1.67 21.04
CA PRO A 653 2.87 2.08 19.70
C PRO A 653 1.75 2.07 18.66
N GLU A 654 1.95 2.81 17.56
CA GLU A 654 0.95 3.01 16.50
C GLU A 654 0.55 1.71 15.79
N GLN A 655 1.43 0.69 15.76
CA GLN A 655 1.14 -0.66 15.28
C GLN A 655 0.31 -1.43 16.30
N SER A 656 -0.82 -0.84 16.71
CA SER A 656 -1.77 -1.40 17.65
C SER A 656 -3.20 -1.10 17.21
N THR A 657 -4.11 -2.03 17.44
CA THR A 657 -5.55 -1.82 17.20
C THR A 657 -6.37 -2.43 18.32
N SER A 658 -7.55 -1.86 18.55
CA SER A 658 -8.51 -2.34 19.53
C SER A 658 -9.86 -2.58 18.87
N ALA A 659 -10.65 -3.50 19.42
CA ALA A 659 -12.03 -3.65 18.99
C ALA A 659 -12.96 -4.14 20.10
N ILE A 660 -14.23 -3.75 19.96
CA ILE A 660 -15.37 -4.46 20.53
C ILE A 660 -15.78 -5.57 19.55
N ILE A 661 -16.05 -6.76 20.07
CA ILE A 661 -16.45 -7.92 19.29
C ILE A 661 -17.89 -8.27 19.64
N VAL A 662 -18.72 -8.26 18.61
CA VAL A 662 -20.16 -8.51 18.68
C VAL A 662 -20.43 -9.86 18.05
N HIS A 663 -21.02 -10.78 18.81
CA HIS A 663 -21.28 -12.16 18.35
C HIS A 663 -22.60 -12.32 17.56
N HIS A 664 -23.45 -11.29 17.57
CA HIS A 664 -24.78 -11.33 16.97
C HIS A 664 -24.72 -11.63 15.46
N PRO A 665 -25.55 -12.54 14.92
CA PRO A 665 -25.48 -12.97 13.52
C PRO A 665 -25.77 -11.84 12.50
N GLU A 666 -26.56 -10.85 12.89
CA GLU A 666 -26.84 -9.68 12.04
C GLU A 666 -25.81 -8.55 12.15
N ALA A 667 -24.79 -8.68 13.00
CA ALA A 667 -23.75 -7.66 13.13
C ALA A 667 -22.87 -7.63 11.87
N LYS A 668 -22.84 -6.47 11.20
CA LYS A 668 -21.96 -6.15 10.06
C LYS A 668 -21.52 -4.70 10.15
N TYR A 669 -20.48 -4.30 9.41
CA TYR A 669 -20.09 -2.89 9.37
C TYR A 669 -21.22 -2.00 8.85
N PHE A 670 -21.48 -0.91 9.56
CA PHE A 670 -22.47 0.11 9.19
C PHE A 670 -21.95 1.51 9.55
N ASN A 671 -22.54 2.53 8.93
CA ASN A 671 -22.24 3.93 9.25
C ASN A 671 -23.39 4.52 10.05
N ALA A 672 -23.13 4.89 11.31
CA ALA A 672 -24.10 5.51 12.20
C ALA A 672 -24.23 7.03 12.01
N THR A 673 -23.24 7.67 11.39
CA THR A 673 -23.09 9.13 11.23
C THR A 673 -23.52 9.66 9.86
#